data_AF-A0A7D7FY19-F1
#
_entry.id   AF-A0A7D7FY19-F1
#
_cell.length_a   1.000
_cell.length_b   1.000
_cell.length_c   1.000
_cell.angle_alpha   90.00
_cell.angle_beta   90.00
_cell.angle_gamma   90.00
#
_symmetry.space_group_name_H-M   'P 1'
#
loop_
_entity.id
_entity.type
_entity.pdbx_description
1 polymer ?
#
loop_
_entity_poly.entity_id
_entity_poly.type
_entity_poly.pdbx_seq_one_letter_code
_entity_poly.pdbx_strand_id
1 'polypeptide(L)'
;MYGKRNVLGERVRKYAIKKYSIGVVSVCVAFGVLFIGCNECVYAVEKNMVDVTENTENKKTLEKELLDKKSLHNNDDKIPANIDNNVNDVENREKETALETSLENHSSFRMANVDVNDVKAIIPLDNEGNINETISNGTVDKVLVIKNDGTITKEEANGSYAYEPKQVVDDNQLVPAIEAFKEVEYDDLYTILQPRVRFLEQLQIQNDLKKEIGREPTGNELNARIKQVYMDKLDMRHQFEHVKDNIENTIKGLVERSVQTDMNKIIENKSQILLGLSYLERQYPFKFDTIKAKDLILYHPEIYGTKTDPLDRLIDIGRLTYADVELSNTDKTYEKRIKSITKQNTIYDFIVNHVKMFEPNLTPSDWFKQNTNVIIVESESPYADSNLFKKMSHDTRLRSHLIPLLTVNEKSLYAISTMSTVTYGLLDSYLKDKTDEVAFESFKEMMKETAVKQEAFVDFWYRISEKKDRLFEGNDILVIDTMRRYSDNPTESGKQSWLPSYGENSVDGIRQFMAPFRYHLDFLQADGQATGDIVNHFLAKTLTDRGQSVYTHEITHMLDQKVWFNGYARREGQGVEVYARGLFESLNNTKGASGYESIFNLNTTYELRGEGRTQNESPNRFQKESDLKEYMQGIMDVLYTLDYAESESILKQSNDNRAILLNKVTLIPDAKRTNQVKDSFSNIDETTAGSLTSINDFIDKGIVSGRLAFKGHQTVGEATPNGYHVVPLFEPIYAGVQNDVGSVGDVTFRRYAYELLAEYGYKNGMIPYLSNQYANDKEALAAILDNAYQGNLAIFKKDMFKRRIEKVDQLKETPYFKKYSELQTLMDEAIVKDLEQMKRNKQYGQNILIGVTAVHDLKQKIFEFYLNDTSDFRNTIYKETVYGKDIEETREDIPITITHREDANLWEDETRTEVGELGVKLITKIWITENGVRLGEPIIVSKVEKAMVPTVIYRGTKPIDSETVTETEEDIPVTIKEETDATMYTDEVRTEEGRAGLKRVRKVQHFKKGVAFGKPVVTEEVIKAMVPTVVYRGTKPIDSETVTETDEDIPVTIKEEADATMYTDEVRTEQGQVGLKRVRKVQHFKKSVAFGEPVVTEEVIKAMVPTVIYRGTKLKDQSEIIENMPFTVETIEDNTLTIGTRIVEQVGKVGKKRTYIVNGVEKEEVIIQPVIEKVRIGTKKVVSMESIASVVLSDKKEIYLNKKIIKNVEQEVSKDKLLPKTNTENIPIEIGWLSLFTSWLLYIIRVKKED
;
A
#
# COMPACT_ATOMS: atom_id res chain seq x y z
N MET A 1 30.18 48.41 -21.42
CA MET A 1 31.34 49.07 -22.06
C MET A 1 32.62 48.31 -21.74
N TYR A 2 33.75 48.63 -22.39
CA TYR A 2 35.10 48.09 -22.12
C TYR A 2 35.51 48.19 -20.62
N GLY A 3 36.45 47.40 -20.08
CA GLY A 3 37.21 46.25 -20.62
C GLY A 3 38.60 46.06 -19.97
N LYS A 4 39.26 44.90 -20.20
CA LYS A 4 40.60 44.44 -19.71
C LYS A 4 40.67 44.13 -18.18
N ARG A 5 41.32 43.08 -17.65
CA ARG A 5 42.57 42.28 -17.89
C ARG A 5 43.87 42.84 -17.30
N ASN A 6 44.39 42.11 -16.30
CA ASN A 6 45.79 41.82 -15.88
C ASN A 6 45.83 41.73 -14.32
N VAL A 7 46.35 40.72 -13.60
CA VAL A 7 47.42 39.68 -13.74
C VAL A 7 48.75 40.10 -13.06
N LEU A 8 49.28 39.20 -12.21
CA LEU A 8 50.48 39.29 -11.34
C LEU A 8 50.35 40.29 -10.15
N GLY A 9 50.94 40.01 -8.97
CA GLY A 9 51.64 38.80 -8.53
C GLY A 9 52.23 38.86 -7.10
N GLU A 10 52.61 37.68 -6.60
CA GLU A 10 53.45 37.40 -5.42
C GLU A 10 53.00 37.78 -3.98
N ARG A 11 53.69 37.18 -3.01
CA ARG A 11 53.44 37.22 -1.56
C ARG A 11 54.39 38.21 -0.87
N VAL A 12 54.03 38.76 0.29
CA VAL A 12 54.93 38.75 1.49
C VAL A 12 54.23 39.22 2.80
N ARG A 13 54.48 38.46 3.87
CA ARG A 13 54.42 38.75 5.33
C ARG A 13 53.29 39.60 5.94
N LYS A 14 52.58 38.94 6.87
CA LYS A 14 52.31 39.34 8.27
C LYS A 14 52.51 40.83 8.64
N TYR A 15 51.47 41.45 9.18
CA TYR A 15 51.47 41.92 10.58
C TYR A 15 50.05 41.93 11.15
N ALA A 16 49.90 41.80 12.46
CA ALA A 16 48.63 41.94 13.16
C ALA A 16 48.58 43.28 13.89
N ILE A 17 47.39 43.87 14.08
CA ILE A 17 47.09 44.74 15.23
C ILE A 17 45.58 44.89 15.48
N LYS A 18 45.28 45.09 16.77
CA LYS A 18 43.97 45.24 17.42
C LYS A 18 43.11 46.43 16.94
N LYS A 19 41.83 46.36 17.37
CA LYS A 19 40.99 47.39 18.05
C LYS A 19 39.92 48.15 17.25
N TYR A 20 38.67 47.95 17.72
CA TYR A 20 37.48 48.83 17.60
C TYR A 20 36.97 49.11 16.16
N SER A 21 35.71 49.53 15.93
CA SER A 21 34.67 50.04 16.84
C SER A 21 33.28 49.42 16.55
N ILE A 22 32.37 49.48 17.52
CA ILE A 22 30.95 49.12 17.30
C ILE A 22 30.26 50.23 16.51
N GLY A 23 29.62 49.87 15.39
CA GLY A 23 28.70 50.72 14.65
C GLY A 23 27.31 50.08 14.60
N VAL A 24 26.28 50.82 14.98
CA VAL A 24 24.89 50.33 15.03
C VAL A 24 24.29 50.28 13.62
N VAL A 25 23.70 49.14 13.25
CA VAL A 25 22.88 48.98 12.04
C VAL A 25 21.59 48.25 12.41
N SER A 26 20.45 48.73 11.91
CA SER A 26 19.12 48.18 12.19
C SER A 26 18.96 46.75 11.69
N VAL A 27 18.38 45.88 12.52
CA VAL A 27 17.96 44.54 12.10
C VAL A 27 16.57 44.63 11.45
N CYS A 28 16.55 44.63 10.12
CA CYS A 28 15.34 44.25 9.37
C CYS A 28 15.39 42.73 9.14
N VAL A 29 14.51 41.98 9.80
CA VAL A 29 14.47 40.51 9.71
C VAL A 29 13.84 40.09 8.39
N ALA A 30 14.61 39.38 7.56
CA ALA A 30 14.13 38.68 6.37
C ALA A 30 14.88 37.35 6.23
N PHE A 31 14.48 36.34 7.00
CA PHE A 31 15.06 35.00 6.89
C PHE A 31 14.49 34.26 5.67
N GLY A 32 15.23 34.29 4.56
CA GLY A 32 15.11 33.33 3.47
C GLY A 32 16.44 32.59 3.34
N VAL A 33 16.53 31.38 3.88
CA VAL A 33 17.78 30.58 3.86
C VAL A 33 17.57 29.34 3.00
N LEU A 34 18.15 29.39 1.79
CA LEU A 34 18.35 28.22 0.95
C LEU A 34 19.53 27.42 1.51
N PHE A 35 19.27 26.26 2.12
CA PHE A 35 20.31 25.27 2.39
C PHE A 35 20.52 24.40 1.14
N ILE A 36 21.50 24.76 0.32
CA ILE A 36 22.07 23.85 -0.68
C ILE A 36 23.07 22.95 0.05
N GLY A 37 22.77 21.65 0.14
CA GLY A 37 23.69 20.67 0.69
C GLY A 37 24.87 20.43 -0.24
N CYS A 38 26.09 20.47 0.30
CA CYS A 38 27.30 20.06 -0.39
C CYS A 38 28.17 19.25 0.58
N ASN A 39 28.22 17.93 0.37
CA ASN A 39 28.95 17.00 1.25
C ASN A 39 30.40 16.84 0.79
N GLU A 40 31.32 17.61 1.38
CA GLU A 40 32.74 17.26 1.42
C GLU A 40 33.27 17.33 2.87
N CYS A 41 33.33 16.17 3.54
CA CYS A 41 33.93 16.06 4.86
C CYS A 41 35.46 16.03 4.74
N VAL A 42 36.11 17.16 4.98
CA VAL A 42 37.58 17.25 5.01
C VAL A 42 38.14 16.49 6.22
N TYR A 43 38.63 15.28 5.98
CA TYR A 43 39.42 14.51 6.94
C TYR A 43 40.86 15.06 6.98
N ALA A 44 41.23 15.73 8.06
CA ALA A 44 42.57 16.30 8.23
C ALA A 44 43.45 15.38 9.11
N VAL A 45 44.31 14.58 8.47
CA VAL A 45 45.40 13.84 9.12
C VAL A 45 46.73 14.44 8.67
N GLU A 46 47.48 15.03 9.59
CA GLU A 46 48.89 15.40 9.32
C GLU A 46 49.82 14.20 9.55
N LYS A 47 50.82 14.06 8.67
CA LYS A 47 51.75 12.92 8.62
C LYS A 47 53.09 13.25 9.27
N ASN A 48 53.80 12.20 9.66
CA ASN A 48 55.17 11.91 9.18
C ASN A 48 55.26 10.37 9.03
N MET A 49 55.35 9.79 7.83
CA MET A 49 56.47 9.75 6.88
C MET A 49 57.69 8.95 7.37
N VAL A 50 57.92 7.80 6.72
CA VAL A 50 59.17 7.40 6.02
C VAL A 50 58.77 6.37 4.94
N ASP A 51 59.66 6.14 3.97
CA ASP A 51 59.37 5.68 2.60
C ASP A 51 59.02 4.18 2.38
N VAL A 52 58.58 3.90 1.15
CA VAL A 52 58.35 2.55 0.59
C VAL A 52 59.22 2.34 -0.66
N THR A 53 60.02 1.28 -0.64
CA THR A 53 60.62 0.57 -1.79
C THR A 53 60.71 -0.92 -1.41
N GLU A 54 60.58 -1.91 -2.29
CA GLU A 54 60.25 -1.90 -3.72
C GLU A 54 59.56 -3.24 -4.13
N ASN A 55 59.22 -3.35 -5.42
CA ASN A 55 58.84 -4.55 -6.19
C ASN A 55 59.63 -5.84 -5.82
N THR A 56 59.19 -7.11 -6.07
CA THR A 56 58.22 -7.63 -7.07
C THR A 56 57.80 -9.10 -6.83
N GLU A 57 56.80 -9.58 -7.59
CA GLU A 57 56.65 -10.95 -8.17
C GLU A 57 56.29 -12.22 -7.34
N ASN A 58 55.03 -12.65 -7.55
CA ASN A 58 54.60 -13.92 -8.20
C ASN A 58 54.78 -15.34 -7.56
N LYS A 59 53.61 -15.99 -7.38
CA LYS A 59 53.16 -17.33 -7.90
C LYS A 59 53.15 -18.60 -7.01
N LYS A 60 51.99 -19.29 -7.13
CA LYS A 60 51.64 -20.70 -6.86
C LYS A 60 51.50 -21.16 -5.39
N THR A 61 50.75 -22.23 -5.05
CA THR A 61 49.47 -22.85 -5.52
C THR A 61 49.06 -23.92 -4.47
N LEU A 62 47.76 -24.26 -4.37
CA LEU A 62 47.18 -25.26 -3.45
C LEU A 62 47.73 -26.70 -3.58
N GLU A 63 47.78 -27.42 -2.44
CA GLU A 63 47.41 -28.84 -2.19
C GLU A 63 47.57 -29.11 -0.66
N LYS A 64 46.84 -29.99 0.07
CA LYS A 64 45.56 -30.71 -0.14
C LYS A 64 44.97 -31.13 1.24
N GLU A 65 43.91 -31.95 1.27
CA GLU A 65 42.97 -32.20 2.40
C GLU A 65 43.33 -33.39 3.35
N LEU A 66 42.38 -33.75 4.25
CA LEU A 66 42.24 -34.95 5.11
C LEU A 66 43.02 -34.98 6.48
N LEU A 67 42.56 -35.60 7.58
CA LEU A 67 41.29 -36.34 7.85
C LEU A 67 40.84 -36.31 9.35
N ASP A 68 39.57 -35.97 9.54
CA ASP A 68 38.49 -36.44 10.45
C ASP A 68 38.66 -37.44 11.65
N LYS A 69 37.99 -37.08 12.77
CA LYS A 69 37.13 -37.87 13.74
C LYS A 69 37.59 -39.11 14.56
N LYS A 70 37.21 -39.03 15.87
CA LYS A 70 36.51 -40.02 16.76
C LYS A 70 37.23 -41.19 17.48
N SER A 71 37.38 -40.99 18.80
CA SER A 71 36.90 -41.84 19.94
C SER A 71 37.01 -43.38 19.95
N LEU A 72 37.70 -43.91 20.98
CA LEU A 72 37.36 -45.08 21.82
C LEU A 72 38.04 -44.84 23.20
N HIS A 73 37.36 -44.73 24.35
CA HIS A 73 36.58 -45.70 25.16
C HIS A 73 37.44 -46.52 26.16
N ASN A 74 37.35 -46.10 27.43
CA ASN A 74 37.34 -46.89 28.67
C ASN A 74 38.60 -47.56 29.28
N ASN A 75 38.76 -47.24 30.57
CA ASN A 75 39.04 -48.10 31.74
C ASN A 75 40.44 -48.19 32.40
N ASP A 76 40.38 -47.90 33.71
CA ASP A 76 41.02 -48.55 34.86
C ASP A 76 42.51 -48.35 35.23
N ASP A 77 42.65 -47.71 36.41
CA ASP A 77 43.46 -48.13 37.57
C ASP A 77 44.94 -47.70 37.78
N LYS A 78 45.20 -47.35 39.06
CA LYS A 78 46.45 -47.46 39.84
C LYS A 78 47.65 -46.50 39.60
N ILE A 79 47.67 -45.45 40.43
CA ILE A 79 48.79 -45.00 41.31
C ILE A 79 49.85 -46.11 41.55
N PRO A 80 51.19 -45.89 41.41
CA PRO A 80 51.92 -45.09 42.41
C PRO A 80 53.17 -44.24 42.02
N ALA A 81 53.48 -43.34 42.96
CA ALA A 81 54.62 -42.46 43.20
C ALA A 81 56.06 -42.81 42.72
N ASN A 82 56.77 -41.76 42.27
CA ASN A 82 57.92 -41.14 42.98
C ASN A 82 58.10 -39.70 42.41
N ILE A 83 58.22 -38.63 43.20
CA ILE A 83 59.38 -38.21 44.02
C ILE A 83 60.69 -38.14 43.22
N ASP A 84 61.10 -36.92 42.86
CA ASP A 84 62.35 -36.36 43.37
C ASP A 84 62.24 -34.82 43.49
N ASN A 85 63.10 -34.20 44.31
CA ASN A 85 63.06 -32.77 44.63
C ASN A 85 64.23 -32.00 44.02
N ASN A 86 64.02 -30.72 43.68
CA ASN A 86 65.02 -29.72 44.08
C ASN A 86 64.43 -28.33 44.31
N VAL A 87 65.06 -27.59 45.22
CA VAL A 87 64.48 -26.43 45.92
C VAL A 87 65.12 -25.12 45.43
N ASN A 88 64.32 -24.05 45.29
CA ASN A 88 64.59 -22.69 45.81
C ASN A 88 63.66 -21.64 45.17
N ASP A 89 62.72 -21.10 45.96
CA ASP A 89 62.89 -19.75 46.52
C ASP A 89 61.85 -19.52 47.64
N VAL A 90 62.09 -18.53 48.51
CA VAL A 90 61.33 -18.33 49.76
C VAL A 90 61.02 -16.85 49.99
N GLU A 91 59.73 -16.52 50.17
CA GLU A 91 59.16 -15.56 51.16
C GLU A 91 57.68 -15.27 50.78
N ASN A 92 56.68 -15.84 51.45
CA ASN A 92 56.22 -15.41 52.77
C ASN A 92 55.27 -16.44 53.41
N ARG A 93 55.09 -16.37 54.74
CA ARG A 93 54.08 -17.13 55.49
C ARG A 93 52.95 -16.20 55.95
N GLU A 94 51.71 -16.69 55.92
CA GLU A 94 50.84 -16.90 57.10
C GLU A 94 49.38 -17.11 56.68
N LYS A 95 48.88 -18.36 56.77
CA LYS A 95 47.48 -18.76 57.01
C LYS A 95 47.32 -20.29 56.98
N GLU A 96 47.47 -20.94 58.13
CA GLU A 96 47.07 -22.34 58.32
C GLU A 96 46.72 -22.63 59.79
N THR A 97 45.60 -22.08 60.27
CA THR A 97 45.07 -22.40 61.63
C THR A 97 43.56 -22.16 61.73
N ALA A 98 42.75 -22.86 60.92
CA ALA A 98 41.28 -22.94 61.08
C ALA A 98 40.64 -24.00 60.15
N LEU A 99 40.99 -25.29 60.30
CA LEU A 99 40.33 -26.37 59.53
C LEU A 99 40.00 -27.62 60.37
N GLU A 100 39.70 -27.46 61.66
CA GLU A 100 39.43 -28.60 62.54
C GLU A 100 38.54 -28.25 63.76
N THR A 101 37.28 -27.81 63.55
CA THR A 101 36.16 -27.92 64.53
C THR A 101 34.78 -27.53 63.96
N SER A 102 34.21 -28.32 63.04
CA SER A 102 32.77 -28.22 62.69
C SER A 102 32.17 -29.47 61.98
N LEU A 103 32.73 -30.66 62.20
CA LEU A 103 32.25 -31.92 61.59
C LEU A 103 31.83 -32.95 62.65
N GLU A 104 30.66 -32.74 63.27
CA GLU A 104 29.94 -33.79 63.98
C GLU A 104 28.42 -33.56 63.90
N ASN A 105 27.65 -34.66 63.82
CA ASN A 105 26.18 -34.73 63.70
C ASN A 105 25.54 -34.46 62.31
N HIS A 106 25.77 -35.38 61.37
CA HIS A 106 24.77 -35.71 60.35
C HIS A 106 24.01 -36.99 60.71
N SER A 107 22.68 -36.94 60.72
CA SER A 107 21.82 -38.13 60.66
C SER A 107 20.64 -37.95 59.71
N SER A 108 20.78 -38.55 58.53
CA SER A 108 19.70 -38.90 57.58
C SER A 108 18.66 -37.83 57.21
N PHE A 109 18.82 -37.24 56.03
CA PHE A 109 17.78 -37.28 55.00
C PHE A 109 18.40 -37.54 53.62
N ARG A 110 17.74 -38.35 52.78
CA ARG A 110 18.12 -38.54 51.37
C ARG A 110 17.27 -37.62 50.51
N MET A 111 17.89 -36.66 49.84
CA MET A 111 17.32 -35.98 48.66
C MET A 111 18.35 -35.98 47.52
N ALA A 112 17.92 -35.59 46.33
CA ALA A 112 18.64 -35.85 45.08
C ALA A 112 19.97 -35.08 44.96
N ASN A 113 20.89 -35.61 44.13
CA ASN A 113 22.11 -34.91 43.75
C ASN A 113 21.76 -33.63 42.97
N VAL A 114 21.88 -32.47 43.62
CA VAL A 114 22.08 -31.20 42.93
C VAL A 114 23.55 -31.16 42.53
N ASP A 115 23.85 -31.05 41.23
CA ASP A 115 25.22 -30.82 40.77
C ASP A 115 25.56 -29.33 40.95
N VAL A 116 26.20 -29.01 42.07
CA VAL A 116 26.56 -27.64 42.47
C VAL A 116 27.49 -26.98 41.43
N ASN A 117 28.15 -27.76 40.57
CA ASN A 117 28.99 -27.24 39.49
C ASN A 117 28.19 -26.61 38.32
N ASP A 118 26.87 -26.83 38.25
CA ASP A 118 26.00 -26.26 37.21
C ASP A 118 25.46 -24.86 37.56
N VAL A 119 25.66 -24.38 38.79
CA VAL A 119 25.17 -23.06 39.22
C VAL A 119 26.16 -21.96 38.80
N LYS A 120 25.64 -20.95 38.09
CA LYS A 120 26.37 -19.77 37.63
C LYS A 120 26.26 -18.61 38.61
N ALA A 121 25.08 -18.41 39.20
CA ALA A 121 24.81 -17.41 40.23
C ALA A 121 23.59 -17.79 41.08
N ILE A 122 23.56 -17.28 42.31
CA ILE A 122 22.41 -17.32 43.23
C ILE A 122 22.12 -15.87 43.63
N ILE A 123 20.89 -15.41 43.47
CA ILE A 123 20.45 -14.05 43.80
C ILE A 123 19.41 -14.14 44.93
N PRO A 124 19.56 -13.41 46.05
CA PRO A 124 18.59 -13.44 47.14
C PRO A 124 17.33 -12.65 46.76
N LEU A 125 16.16 -13.24 46.96
CA LEU A 125 14.87 -12.63 46.61
C LEU A 125 14.02 -12.30 47.85
N ASP A 126 13.24 -11.23 47.74
CA ASP A 126 12.19 -10.91 48.70
C ASP A 126 10.95 -11.81 48.50
N ASN A 127 9.92 -11.60 49.32
CA ASN A 127 8.68 -12.39 49.27
C ASN A 127 7.83 -12.15 48.01
N GLU A 128 8.01 -11.00 47.34
CA GLU A 128 7.36 -10.62 46.09
C GLU A 128 8.18 -11.07 44.86
N GLY A 129 9.42 -11.51 45.05
CA GLY A 129 10.34 -11.98 44.03
C GLY A 129 11.23 -10.89 43.41
N ASN A 130 11.28 -9.67 43.94
CA ASN A 130 12.34 -8.72 43.58
C ASN A 130 13.65 -9.13 44.27
N ILE A 131 14.77 -8.48 43.92
CA ILE A 131 16.07 -8.73 44.57
C ILE A 131 16.07 -8.08 45.96
N ASN A 132 16.42 -8.83 47.00
CA ASN A 132 16.62 -8.30 48.36
C ASN A 132 17.72 -7.24 48.34
N GLU A 133 17.40 -5.96 48.52
CA GLU A 133 18.43 -4.91 48.55
C GLU A 133 19.39 -5.11 49.74
N THR A 134 18.85 -5.39 50.93
CA THR A 134 19.65 -5.78 52.12
C THR A 134 19.32 -7.20 52.59
N ILE A 135 20.27 -7.84 53.24
CA ILE A 135 20.22 -9.24 53.72
C ILE A 135 20.28 -9.29 55.26
N SER A 136 20.85 -8.27 55.90
CA SER A 136 21.04 -8.20 57.38
C SER A 136 19.76 -8.28 58.22
N ASN A 137 18.57 -8.10 57.61
CA ASN A 137 17.31 -7.89 58.33
C ASN A 137 16.41 -9.14 58.41
N GLY A 138 16.81 -10.30 57.87
CA GLY A 138 16.02 -11.53 57.92
C GLY A 138 16.74 -12.76 57.35
N THR A 139 16.07 -13.91 57.35
CA THR A 139 16.49 -15.04 56.51
C THR A 139 16.22 -14.71 55.04
N VAL A 140 17.15 -15.09 54.16
CA VAL A 140 16.85 -15.18 52.73
C VAL A 140 15.98 -16.43 52.58
N ASP A 141 14.67 -16.25 52.40
CA ASP A 141 13.73 -17.36 52.31
C ASP A 141 13.65 -17.93 50.87
N LYS A 142 13.94 -17.09 49.86
CA LYS A 142 13.88 -17.45 48.43
C LYS A 142 15.11 -16.95 47.67
N VAL A 143 15.45 -17.66 46.60
CA VAL A 143 16.55 -17.31 45.71
C VAL A 143 16.19 -17.51 44.24
N LEU A 144 16.82 -16.74 43.37
CA LEU A 144 16.91 -17.03 41.95
C LEU A 144 18.18 -17.84 41.69
N VAL A 145 18.04 -19.06 41.18
CA VAL A 145 19.16 -19.89 40.74
C VAL A 145 19.32 -19.72 39.23
N ILE A 146 20.50 -19.27 38.82
CA ILE A 146 20.87 -19.13 37.41
C ILE A 146 21.94 -20.19 37.11
N LYS A 147 21.67 -21.03 36.11
CA LYS A 147 22.55 -22.14 35.70
C LYS A 147 23.55 -21.73 34.62
N ASN A 148 24.57 -22.57 34.40
CA ASN A 148 25.62 -22.34 33.40
C ASN A 148 25.11 -22.44 31.96
N ASP A 149 24.03 -23.20 31.72
CA ASP A 149 23.31 -23.24 30.43
C ASP A 149 22.44 -21.98 30.16
N GLY A 150 22.24 -21.14 31.18
CA GLY A 150 21.39 -19.95 31.14
C GLY A 150 19.96 -20.15 31.67
N THR A 151 19.59 -21.36 32.08
CA THR A 151 18.29 -21.67 32.70
C THR A 151 18.15 -20.92 34.04
N ILE A 152 16.96 -20.38 34.29
CA ILE A 152 16.59 -19.70 35.55
C ILE A 152 15.51 -20.52 36.27
N THR A 153 15.65 -20.70 37.59
CA THR A 153 14.56 -21.13 38.48
C THR A 153 14.45 -20.23 39.72
N LYS A 154 13.22 -20.08 40.25
CA LYS A 154 12.95 -19.50 41.57
C LYS A 154 12.82 -20.66 42.56
N GLU A 155 13.71 -20.71 43.55
CA GLU A 155 13.84 -21.82 44.51
C GLU A 155 13.68 -21.31 45.95
N GLU A 156 13.17 -22.17 46.84
CA GLU A 156 13.20 -21.91 48.29
C GLU A 156 14.63 -22.09 48.82
N ALA A 157 15.10 -21.14 49.62
CA ALA A 157 16.47 -21.13 50.12
C ALA A 157 16.73 -22.31 51.08
N ASN A 158 17.78 -23.07 50.80
CA ASN A 158 18.12 -24.28 51.52
C ASN A 158 19.63 -24.55 51.42
N GLY A 159 20.14 -25.60 52.08
CA GLY A 159 21.57 -25.92 52.09
C GLY A 159 22.24 -26.18 50.73
N SER A 160 21.46 -26.36 49.64
CA SER A 160 21.99 -26.46 48.27
C SER A 160 22.03 -25.11 47.54
N TYR A 161 21.21 -24.14 47.96
CA TYR A 161 21.00 -22.85 47.31
C TYR A 161 20.94 -21.69 48.33
N ALA A 162 21.83 -21.70 49.32
CA ALA A 162 21.92 -20.61 50.30
C ALA A 162 22.62 -19.39 49.71
N TYR A 163 22.28 -18.20 50.20
CA TYR A 163 23.03 -16.96 49.94
C TYR A 163 23.62 -16.43 51.24
N GLU A 164 24.94 -16.21 51.28
CA GLU A 164 25.63 -15.58 52.41
C GLU A 164 26.19 -14.21 51.97
N PRO A 165 26.03 -13.15 52.79
CA PRO A 165 26.68 -11.86 52.52
C PRO A 165 28.20 -12.00 52.71
N LYS A 166 28.97 -11.31 51.86
CA LYS A 166 30.45 -11.34 51.89
C LYS A 166 31.03 -10.54 53.05
N GLN A 167 30.29 -9.55 53.53
CA GLN A 167 30.64 -8.74 54.69
C GLN A 167 29.42 -8.61 55.61
N VAL A 168 29.63 -8.78 56.93
CA VAL A 168 28.62 -8.39 57.94
C VAL A 168 28.72 -6.87 58.13
N VAL A 169 27.56 -6.21 58.24
CA VAL A 169 27.47 -4.76 58.41
C VAL A 169 27.26 -4.41 59.89
N ASP A 170 28.03 -3.44 60.37
CA ASP A 170 27.78 -2.73 61.63
C ASP A 170 27.19 -1.37 61.28
N ASP A 171 25.89 -1.18 61.53
CA ASP A 171 25.15 0.02 61.13
C ASP A 171 25.75 1.30 61.75
N ASN A 172 26.41 1.21 62.91
CA ASN A 172 27.11 2.33 63.54
C ASN A 172 28.26 2.88 62.70
N GLN A 173 28.87 2.04 61.85
CA GLN A 173 29.96 2.42 60.95
C GLN A 173 29.44 3.11 59.68
N LEU A 174 28.16 2.93 59.33
CA LEU A 174 27.54 3.62 58.20
C LEU A 174 27.14 5.06 58.52
N VAL A 175 26.77 5.36 59.77
CA VAL A 175 26.24 6.68 60.18
C VAL A 175 27.04 7.88 59.62
N PRO A 176 28.39 7.94 59.68
CA PRO A 176 29.15 9.06 59.13
C PRO A 176 29.03 9.22 57.62
N ALA A 177 28.84 8.11 56.89
CA ALA A 177 28.59 8.14 55.45
C ALA A 177 27.15 8.55 55.13
N ILE A 178 26.16 8.04 55.87
CA ILE A 178 24.74 8.38 55.67
C ILE A 178 24.47 9.87 55.95
N GLU A 179 25.01 10.43 57.03
CA GLU A 179 24.95 11.88 57.26
C GLU A 179 25.68 12.67 56.14
N ALA A 180 26.83 12.18 55.66
CA ALA A 180 27.52 12.83 54.55
C ALA A 180 26.67 12.87 53.26
N PHE A 181 25.82 11.87 52.99
CA PHE A 181 24.90 11.86 51.84
C PHE A 181 23.74 12.87 52.00
N LYS A 182 23.21 13.05 53.22
CA LYS A 182 22.12 14.01 53.49
C LYS A 182 22.48 15.45 53.12
N GLU A 183 23.74 15.82 53.32
CA GLU A 183 24.36 17.12 52.99
C GLU A 183 24.58 17.37 51.47
N VAL A 184 24.06 16.53 50.56
CA VAL A 184 24.18 16.71 49.11
C VAL A 184 22.82 17.00 48.49
N GLU A 185 22.69 18.14 47.81
CA GLU A 185 21.48 18.52 47.07
C GLU A 185 21.60 18.16 45.58
N TYR A 186 20.48 17.82 44.92
CA TYR A 186 20.45 17.44 43.50
C TYR A 186 21.17 18.47 42.61
N ASP A 187 20.94 19.74 42.89
CA ASP A 187 21.49 20.86 42.15
C ASP A 187 23.04 20.87 42.17
N ASP A 188 23.69 20.38 43.23
CA ASP A 188 25.15 20.44 43.36
C ASP A 188 25.88 19.47 42.42
N LEU A 189 25.16 18.46 41.91
CA LEU A 189 25.64 17.59 40.82
C LEU A 189 26.04 18.38 39.56
N TYR A 190 25.46 19.58 39.34
CA TYR A 190 25.87 20.50 38.26
C TYR A 190 27.39 20.68 38.19
N THR A 191 28.05 20.74 39.35
CA THR A 191 29.50 21.01 39.47
C THR A 191 30.35 19.84 38.95
N ILE A 192 29.91 18.60 39.19
CA ILE A 192 30.62 17.39 38.71
C ILE A 192 30.20 17.00 37.29
N LEU A 193 28.97 17.32 36.88
CA LEU A 193 28.46 17.09 35.52
C LEU A 193 29.09 18.01 34.48
N GLN A 194 29.53 19.21 34.86
CA GLN A 194 30.21 20.19 34.00
C GLN A 194 29.47 20.51 32.67
N PRO A 195 28.20 20.95 32.71
CA PRO A 195 27.42 21.26 31.52
C PRO A 195 28.06 22.30 30.61
N ARG A 196 28.10 22.01 29.31
CA ARG A 196 28.58 22.94 28.29
C ARG A 196 27.46 23.91 27.88
N VAL A 197 27.30 24.98 28.66
CA VAL A 197 26.35 26.06 28.39
C VAL A 197 26.61 26.67 27.00
N ARG A 198 25.58 26.79 26.16
CA ARG A 198 25.70 27.35 24.80
C ARG A 198 25.39 28.84 24.80
N PHE A 199 26.15 29.64 24.06
CA PHE A 199 25.99 31.11 24.02
C PHE A 199 24.57 31.58 23.69
N LEU A 200 23.90 30.97 22.71
CA LEU A 200 22.53 31.33 22.34
C LEU A 200 21.51 30.92 23.43
N GLU A 201 21.70 29.78 24.10
CA GLU A 201 20.87 29.36 25.22
C GLU A 201 21.09 30.28 26.44
N GLN A 202 22.33 30.65 26.75
CA GLN A 202 22.65 31.63 27.79
C GLN A 202 22.00 32.99 27.53
N LEU A 203 22.04 33.47 26.28
CA LEU A 203 21.40 34.72 25.88
C LEU A 203 19.86 34.64 26.00
N GLN A 204 19.26 33.51 25.63
CA GLN A 204 17.82 33.29 25.81
C GLN A 204 17.44 33.26 27.29
N ILE A 205 18.16 32.49 28.12
CA ILE A 205 17.97 32.40 29.57
C ILE A 205 18.12 33.78 30.23
N GLN A 206 19.12 34.59 29.83
CA GLN A 206 19.26 35.97 30.29
C GLN A 206 18.07 36.84 29.90
N ASN A 207 17.61 36.74 28.64
CA ASN A 207 16.48 37.52 28.15
C ASN A 207 15.15 37.15 28.84
N ASP A 208 14.94 35.87 29.16
CA ASP A 208 13.74 35.42 29.86
C ASP A 208 13.75 35.80 31.34
N LEU A 209 14.87 35.56 32.04
CA LEU A 209 15.07 36.04 33.41
C LEU A 209 14.89 37.57 33.51
N LYS A 210 15.39 38.32 32.53
CA LYS A 210 15.23 39.79 32.44
C LYS A 210 13.77 40.23 32.30
N LYS A 211 12.93 39.49 31.56
CA LYS A 211 11.49 39.77 31.46
C LYS A 211 10.81 39.53 32.80
N GLU A 212 11.17 38.43 33.46
CA GLU A 212 10.61 37.97 34.74
C GLU A 212 10.90 38.94 35.89
N ILE A 213 12.15 39.38 36.05
CA ILE A 213 12.56 40.30 37.13
C ILE A 213 12.44 41.79 36.79
N GLY A 214 12.03 42.13 35.56
CA GLY A 214 11.85 43.50 35.07
C GLY A 214 13.12 44.36 34.93
N ARG A 215 14.32 43.77 35.09
CA ARG A 215 15.63 44.43 34.99
C ARG A 215 16.70 43.49 34.44
N GLU A 216 17.89 44.02 34.14
CA GLU A 216 19.05 43.16 33.88
C GLU A 216 19.36 42.28 35.11
N PRO A 217 19.59 40.97 34.93
CA PRO A 217 20.07 40.09 35.98
C PRO A 217 21.55 40.34 36.27
N THR A 218 21.93 40.18 37.53
CA THR A 218 23.34 40.12 37.94
C THR A 218 23.96 38.79 37.47
N GLY A 219 25.30 38.72 37.44
CA GLY A 219 26.00 37.48 37.08
C GLY A 219 25.65 36.29 37.98
N ASN A 220 25.37 36.53 39.27
CA ASN A 220 24.97 35.49 40.21
C ASN A 220 23.55 34.97 39.93
N GLU A 221 22.59 35.88 39.66
CA GLU A 221 21.21 35.51 39.31
C GLU A 221 21.16 34.75 37.98
N LEU A 222 21.94 35.19 36.98
CA LEU A 222 22.06 34.49 35.70
C LEU A 222 22.69 33.10 35.87
N ASN A 223 23.79 32.98 36.64
CA ASN A 223 24.42 31.70 36.91
C ASN A 223 23.50 30.74 37.68
N ALA A 224 22.71 31.24 38.64
CA ALA A 224 21.73 30.45 39.38
C ALA A 224 20.60 29.94 38.47
N ARG A 225 20.02 30.80 37.61
CA ARG A 225 19.01 30.37 36.63
C ARG A 225 19.58 29.43 35.56
N ILE A 226 20.85 29.56 35.19
CA ILE A 226 21.54 28.58 34.32
C ILE A 226 21.70 27.23 35.04
N LYS A 227 22.11 27.22 36.32
CA LYS A 227 22.18 26.01 37.17
C LYS A 227 20.82 25.30 37.16
N GLN A 228 19.76 26.03 37.52
CA GLN A 228 18.37 25.57 37.52
C GLN A 228 17.96 24.97 36.16
N VAL A 229 18.00 25.76 35.07
CA VAL A 229 17.52 25.32 33.74
C VAL A 229 18.27 24.10 33.22
N TYR A 230 19.57 23.96 33.50
CA TYR A 230 20.31 22.76 33.09
C TYR A 230 20.01 21.56 33.99
N MET A 231 19.84 21.74 35.31
CA MET A 231 19.48 20.61 36.19
C MET A 231 18.03 20.13 35.99
N ASP A 232 17.10 21.03 35.67
CA ASP A 232 15.70 20.69 35.40
C ASP A 232 15.54 19.99 34.03
N LYS A 233 16.37 20.33 33.02
CA LYS A 233 16.43 19.65 31.71
C LYS A 233 16.78 18.15 31.76
N LEU A 234 17.32 17.66 32.88
CA LEU A 234 17.66 16.24 33.05
C LEU A 234 16.48 15.40 33.57
N ASP A 235 15.39 16.02 34.06
CA ASP A 235 14.20 15.36 34.62
C ASP A 235 14.55 14.17 35.56
N MET A 236 15.52 14.41 36.46
CA MET A 236 16.09 13.39 37.38
C MET A 236 15.96 13.77 38.87
N ARG A 237 15.39 14.94 39.20
CA ARG A 237 15.28 15.45 40.59
C ARG A 237 14.50 14.48 41.49
N HIS A 238 13.35 13.98 41.03
CA HIS A 238 12.54 13.01 41.79
C HIS A 238 13.31 11.72 42.08
N GLN A 239 14.07 11.22 41.11
CA GLN A 239 14.89 10.01 41.23
C GLN A 239 16.07 10.22 42.19
N PHE A 240 16.64 11.43 42.23
CA PHE A 240 17.67 11.78 43.21
C PHE A 240 17.12 11.82 44.64
N GLU A 241 15.99 12.48 44.90
CA GLU A 241 15.43 12.49 46.25
C GLU A 241 15.00 11.07 46.68
N HIS A 242 14.38 10.28 45.79
CA HIS A 242 14.06 8.87 46.05
C HIS A 242 15.31 8.03 46.40
N VAL A 243 16.44 8.25 45.73
CA VAL A 243 17.73 7.62 46.04
C VAL A 243 18.28 8.11 47.38
N LYS A 244 18.13 9.40 47.70
CA LYS A 244 18.59 10.02 48.96
C LYS A 244 17.79 9.51 50.17
N ASP A 245 16.49 9.31 50.02
CA ASP A 245 15.61 8.75 51.05
C ASP A 245 15.92 7.27 51.36
N ASN A 246 16.37 6.50 50.36
CA ASN A 246 16.67 5.07 50.50
C ASN A 246 18.17 4.76 50.72
N ILE A 247 19.05 5.78 50.76
CA ILE A 247 20.51 5.62 50.66
C ILE A 247 21.12 4.71 51.73
N GLU A 248 20.52 4.64 52.93
CA GLU A 248 20.96 3.78 54.02
C GLU A 248 20.87 2.28 53.64
N ASN A 249 19.74 1.86 53.06
CA ASN A 249 19.55 0.49 52.59
C ASN A 249 20.45 0.17 51.40
N THR A 250 20.54 1.08 50.42
CA THR A 250 21.41 0.87 49.25
C THR A 250 22.88 0.76 49.63
N ILE A 251 23.39 1.62 50.51
CA ILE A 251 24.78 1.53 50.99
C ILE A 251 25.01 0.24 51.79
N LYS A 252 24.08 -0.14 52.68
CA LYS A 252 24.14 -1.41 53.41
C LYS A 252 24.18 -2.62 52.46
N GLY A 253 23.29 -2.66 51.46
CA GLY A 253 23.22 -3.72 50.44
C GLY A 253 24.45 -3.81 49.52
N LEU A 254 25.15 -2.69 49.29
CA LEU A 254 26.45 -2.66 48.62
C LEU A 254 27.56 -3.23 49.52
N VAL A 255 27.62 -2.83 50.80
CA VAL A 255 28.62 -3.31 51.76
C VAL A 255 28.52 -4.83 51.94
N GLU A 256 27.31 -5.36 52.14
CA GLU A 256 27.04 -6.81 52.26
C GLU A 256 27.58 -7.63 51.06
N ARG A 257 27.61 -7.03 49.87
CA ARG A 257 28.06 -7.67 48.62
C ARG A 257 29.50 -7.33 48.24
N SER A 258 30.17 -6.47 49.00
CA SER A 258 31.57 -6.07 48.79
C SER A 258 32.50 -6.99 49.58
N VAL A 259 33.76 -7.14 49.15
CA VAL A 259 34.72 -8.04 49.86
C VAL A 259 35.36 -7.34 51.07
N GLN A 260 35.59 -6.04 50.96
CA GLN A 260 36.03 -5.16 52.03
C GLN A 260 35.65 -3.73 51.66
N THR A 261 34.96 -3.02 52.55
CA THR A 261 34.50 -1.66 52.27
C THR A 261 35.26 -0.61 53.10
N ASP A 262 35.73 0.46 52.44
CA ASP A 262 36.30 1.65 53.09
C ASP A 262 35.26 2.77 53.15
N MET A 263 34.92 3.20 54.37
CA MET A 263 33.94 4.27 54.59
C MET A 263 34.44 5.64 54.13
N ASN A 264 35.75 5.89 54.13
CA ASN A 264 36.32 7.15 53.61
C ASN A 264 36.09 7.25 52.10
N LYS A 265 36.37 6.16 51.35
CA LYS A 265 36.07 6.05 49.92
C LYS A 265 34.59 6.32 49.59
N ILE A 266 33.65 5.90 50.43
CA ILE A 266 32.22 6.24 50.27
C ILE A 266 32.00 7.75 50.46
N ILE A 267 32.50 8.33 51.55
CA ILE A 267 32.34 9.77 51.88
C ILE A 267 32.99 10.67 50.81
N GLU A 268 34.18 10.31 50.32
CA GLU A 268 34.91 11.04 49.27
C GLU A 268 34.22 11.01 47.91
N ASN A 269 33.51 9.92 47.58
CA ASN A 269 32.84 9.73 46.30
C ASN A 269 31.31 9.95 46.38
N LYS A 270 30.81 10.53 47.47
CA LYS A 270 29.36 10.60 47.79
C LYS A 270 28.50 11.21 46.67
N SER A 271 28.98 12.26 46.00
CA SER A 271 28.25 12.91 44.92
C SER A 271 28.25 12.09 43.62
N GLN A 272 29.33 11.33 43.36
CA GLN A 272 29.41 10.38 42.25
C GLN A 272 28.52 9.15 42.51
N ILE A 273 28.46 8.67 43.75
CA ILE A 273 27.60 7.56 44.18
C ILE A 273 26.13 7.94 44.00
N LEU A 274 25.68 9.10 44.53
CA LEU A 274 24.32 9.59 44.33
C LEU A 274 23.99 9.81 42.85
N LEU A 275 24.91 10.39 42.07
CA LEU A 275 24.73 10.56 40.62
C LEU A 275 24.59 9.22 39.89
N GLY A 276 25.42 8.22 40.22
CA GLY A 276 25.35 6.88 39.65
C GLY A 276 24.04 6.17 39.97
N LEU A 277 23.58 6.24 41.22
CA LEU A 277 22.30 5.68 41.66
C LEU A 277 21.12 6.39 40.98
N SER A 278 21.10 7.73 40.99
CA SER A 278 20.03 8.53 40.36
C SER A 278 19.93 8.27 38.85
N TYR A 279 21.07 8.11 38.18
CA TYR A 279 21.13 7.72 36.78
C TYR A 279 20.56 6.31 36.55
N LEU A 280 20.91 5.34 37.39
CA LEU A 280 20.36 3.99 37.31
C LEU A 280 18.85 3.97 37.56
N GLU A 281 18.36 4.73 38.56
CA GLU A 281 16.94 4.89 38.85
C GLU A 281 16.18 5.57 37.70
N ARG A 282 16.78 6.56 37.04
CA ARG A 282 16.13 7.30 35.94
C ARG A 282 16.11 6.54 34.62
N GLN A 283 17.11 5.71 34.35
CA GLN A 283 17.32 5.08 33.04
C GLN A 283 17.09 3.56 33.02
N TYR A 284 17.14 2.87 34.17
CA TYR A 284 16.95 1.42 34.27
C TYR A 284 15.92 0.95 35.35
N PRO A 285 14.79 1.66 35.59
CA PRO A 285 13.79 1.22 36.57
C PRO A 285 12.87 0.09 36.05
N PHE A 286 12.83 -0.14 34.73
CA PHE A 286 12.03 -1.18 34.09
C PHE A 286 12.43 -2.59 34.53
N LYS A 287 11.52 -3.56 34.40
CA LYS A 287 11.66 -4.92 34.95
C LYS A 287 11.79 -6.00 33.88
N PHE A 288 12.45 -7.10 34.27
CA PHE A 288 12.28 -8.40 33.66
C PHE A 288 11.64 -9.32 34.71
N ASP A 289 10.44 -9.81 34.44
CA ASP A 289 9.53 -10.41 35.44
C ASP A 289 9.42 -9.47 36.67
N THR A 290 9.83 -9.92 37.86
CA THR A 290 9.80 -9.13 39.09
C THR A 290 11.02 -8.23 39.28
N ILE A 291 12.09 -8.41 38.50
CA ILE A 291 13.45 -7.91 38.79
C ILE A 291 13.77 -6.64 37.99
N LYS A 292 14.18 -5.56 38.65
CA LYS A 292 14.51 -4.28 37.97
C LYS A 292 15.89 -4.36 37.28
N ALA A 293 16.00 -3.76 36.11
CA ALA A 293 17.25 -3.75 35.33
C ALA A 293 18.41 -3.06 36.07
N LYS A 294 18.13 -1.98 36.83
CA LYS A 294 19.13 -1.31 37.69
C LYS A 294 19.78 -2.26 38.70
N ASP A 295 19.02 -3.18 39.29
CA ASP A 295 19.49 -4.06 40.37
C ASP A 295 20.41 -5.16 39.80
N LEU A 296 20.10 -5.67 38.61
CA LEU A 296 20.96 -6.58 37.84
C LEU A 296 22.26 -5.93 37.35
N ILE A 297 22.23 -4.63 37.06
CA ILE A 297 23.43 -3.85 36.67
C ILE A 297 24.31 -3.57 37.88
N LEU A 298 23.71 -3.21 39.02
CA LEU A 298 24.41 -2.79 40.23
C LEU A 298 24.94 -3.96 41.07
N TYR A 299 24.03 -4.85 41.48
CA TYR A 299 24.30 -5.85 42.51
C TYR A 299 24.81 -7.18 41.96
N HIS A 300 24.24 -7.66 40.84
CA HIS A 300 24.42 -9.04 40.37
C HIS A 300 25.00 -9.24 38.93
N PRO A 301 26.03 -8.49 38.47
CA PRO A 301 26.59 -8.67 37.12
C PRO A 301 27.55 -9.87 36.95
N GLU A 302 27.77 -10.68 37.98
CA GLU A 302 28.38 -12.00 37.87
C GLU A 302 27.61 -12.92 36.88
N ILE A 303 26.31 -12.68 36.66
CA ILE A 303 25.50 -13.38 35.66
C ILE A 303 26.00 -13.13 34.22
N TYR A 304 26.75 -12.04 33.99
CA TYR A 304 27.42 -11.71 32.74
C TYR A 304 28.90 -12.15 32.72
N GLY A 305 29.38 -12.81 33.77
CA GLY A 305 30.79 -13.11 34.00
C GLY A 305 31.63 -11.90 34.46
N THR A 306 31.02 -10.76 34.80
CA THR A 306 31.75 -9.58 35.29
C THR A 306 32.03 -9.69 36.78
N LYS A 307 33.32 -9.80 37.14
CA LYS A 307 33.78 -9.83 38.54
C LYS A 307 34.46 -8.51 38.91
N THR A 308 33.68 -7.54 39.37
CA THR A 308 34.20 -6.33 40.04
C THR A 308 33.34 -6.02 41.27
N ASP A 309 33.92 -5.34 42.25
CA ASP A 309 33.24 -4.93 43.47
C ASP A 309 32.04 -3.99 43.19
N PRO A 310 30.90 -4.11 43.92
CA PRO A 310 29.73 -3.26 43.70
C PRO A 310 29.98 -1.76 43.92
N LEU A 311 30.79 -1.39 44.93
CA LEU A 311 31.05 0.02 45.23
C LEU A 311 31.93 0.66 44.14
N ASP A 312 32.98 -0.02 43.69
CA ASP A 312 33.82 0.47 42.59
C ASP A 312 33.05 0.56 41.26
N ARG A 313 32.13 -0.40 41.00
CA ARG A 313 31.23 -0.36 39.84
C ARG A 313 30.36 0.89 39.87
N LEU A 314 29.73 1.17 41.01
CA LEU A 314 28.84 2.32 41.18
C LEU A 314 29.60 3.65 41.06
N ILE A 315 30.80 3.74 41.63
CA ILE A 315 31.67 4.91 41.49
C ILE A 315 32.07 5.14 40.03
N ASP A 316 32.35 4.09 39.24
CA ASP A 316 32.66 4.29 37.81
C ASP A 316 31.43 4.60 36.94
N ILE A 317 30.26 3.99 37.23
CA ILE A 317 28.98 4.41 36.65
C ILE A 317 28.76 5.90 36.92
N GLY A 318 28.95 6.34 38.17
CA GLY A 318 28.80 7.72 38.62
C GLY A 318 29.77 8.75 38.03
N ARG A 319 30.77 8.35 37.22
CA ARG A 319 31.65 9.26 36.47
C ARG A 319 30.98 9.76 35.18
N LEU A 320 29.80 10.36 35.33
CA LEU A 320 29.02 10.91 34.23
C LEU A 320 29.33 12.39 34.03
N THR A 321 29.42 12.80 32.77
CA THR A 321 29.29 14.21 32.37
C THR A 321 27.82 14.53 32.14
N TYR A 322 27.46 15.81 32.08
CA TYR A 322 26.08 16.25 31.80
C TYR A 322 25.50 15.57 30.56
N ALA A 323 26.28 15.49 29.48
CA ALA A 323 25.86 14.86 28.23
C ALA A 323 25.63 13.35 28.34
N ASP A 324 26.23 12.67 29.32
CA ASP A 324 25.98 11.24 29.55
C ASP A 324 24.64 11.00 30.27
N VAL A 325 24.11 12.00 31.00
CA VAL A 325 22.83 11.94 31.71
C VAL A 325 21.65 12.36 30.82
N GLU A 326 21.89 13.19 29.79
CA GLU A 326 20.85 13.61 28.83
C GLU A 326 20.11 12.39 28.22
N LEU A 327 18.77 12.39 28.32
CA LEU A 327 17.89 11.30 27.84
C LEU A 327 18.05 10.97 26.34
N SER A 328 18.63 11.88 25.55
CA SER A 328 18.94 11.67 24.12
C SER A 328 20.33 11.07 23.82
N ASN A 329 21.10 10.73 24.86
CA ASN A 329 22.39 10.02 24.74
C ASN A 329 22.38 8.62 25.38
N THR A 330 21.24 8.12 25.86
CA THR A 330 21.06 6.81 26.53
C THR A 330 21.80 5.64 25.89
N ASP A 331 21.64 5.41 24.59
CA ASP A 331 22.33 4.34 23.84
C ASP A 331 23.88 4.52 23.87
N LYS A 332 24.36 5.76 23.77
CA LYS A 332 25.80 6.07 23.84
C LYS A 332 26.35 5.91 25.26
N THR A 333 25.60 6.33 26.28
CA THR A 333 25.99 6.16 27.68
C THR A 333 25.95 4.68 28.08
N TYR A 334 25.03 3.90 27.52
CA TYR A 334 25.02 2.44 27.66
C TYR A 334 26.34 1.84 27.14
N GLU A 335 26.74 2.16 25.91
CA GLU A 335 28.02 1.71 25.35
C GLU A 335 29.23 2.15 26.18
N LYS A 336 29.18 3.38 26.73
CA LYS A 336 30.26 3.98 27.53
C LYS A 336 30.41 3.39 28.94
N ARG A 337 29.30 3.07 29.62
CA ARG A 337 29.28 2.76 31.07
C ARG A 337 28.70 1.40 31.44
N ILE A 338 27.74 0.88 30.67
CA ILE A 338 26.95 -0.30 31.05
C ILE A 338 27.38 -1.56 30.28
N LYS A 339 27.74 -1.42 29.00
CA LYS A 339 28.27 -2.49 28.11
C LYS A 339 29.43 -3.30 28.71
N SER A 340 30.35 -2.63 29.42
CA SER A 340 31.48 -3.27 30.10
C SER A 340 31.04 -4.19 31.26
N ILE A 341 29.89 -3.89 31.88
CA ILE A 341 29.29 -4.61 33.00
C ILE A 341 28.46 -5.79 32.47
N THR A 342 27.56 -5.53 31.51
CA THR A 342 26.54 -6.48 31.00
C THR A 342 27.05 -7.44 29.93
N LYS A 343 28.19 -7.10 29.30
CA LYS A 343 28.73 -7.73 28.08
C LYS A 343 27.80 -7.68 26.85
N GLN A 344 26.69 -6.92 26.91
CA GLN A 344 25.76 -6.76 25.78
C GLN A 344 26.20 -5.58 24.92
N ASN A 345 26.06 -5.68 23.59
CA ASN A 345 26.66 -4.70 22.69
C ASN A 345 25.94 -3.35 22.67
N THR A 346 24.62 -3.36 22.76
CA THR A 346 23.73 -2.19 22.79
C THR A 346 22.66 -2.37 23.87
N ILE A 347 21.88 -1.32 24.15
CA ILE A 347 20.71 -1.44 25.03
C ILE A 347 19.61 -2.34 24.44
N TYR A 348 19.53 -2.44 23.11
CA TYR A 348 18.61 -3.34 22.43
C TYR A 348 18.98 -4.81 22.67
N ASP A 349 20.27 -5.16 22.52
CA ASP A 349 20.76 -6.52 22.80
C ASP A 349 20.51 -6.94 24.26
N PHE A 350 20.66 -5.99 25.19
CA PHE A 350 20.38 -6.20 26.61
C PHE A 350 18.92 -6.54 26.86
N ILE A 351 17.99 -5.73 26.36
CA ILE A 351 16.56 -6.02 26.50
C ILE A 351 16.20 -7.35 25.82
N VAL A 352 16.64 -7.60 24.58
CA VAL A 352 16.33 -8.83 23.84
C VAL A 352 16.83 -10.09 24.56
N ASN A 353 18.09 -10.08 25.04
CA ASN A 353 18.67 -11.25 25.70
C ASN A 353 18.11 -11.46 27.10
N HIS A 354 17.76 -10.39 27.83
CA HIS A 354 17.15 -10.50 29.16
C HIS A 354 15.69 -10.95 29.10
N VAL A 355 14.86 -10.43 28.19
CA VAL A 355 13.49 -10.95 28.00
C VAL A 355 13.54 -12.44 27.69
N LYS A 356 14.44 -12.87 26.80
CA LYS A 356 14.64 -14.30 26.50
C LYS A 356 15.09 -15.13 27.71
N MET A 357 15.80 -14.54 28.67
CA MET A 357 16.38 -15.24 29.83
C MET A 357 15.43 -15.31 31.03
N PHE A 358 14.69 -14.23 31.31
CA PHE A 358 13.80 -14.11 32.47
C PHE A 358 12.33 -14.37 32.11
N GLU A 359 11.90 -14.03 30.89
CA GLU A 359 10.51 -14.12 30.41
C GLU A 359 10.39 -14.87 29.07
N PRO A 360 10.90 -16.12 28.95
CA PRO A 360 11.06 -16.84 27.68
C PRO A 360 9.76 -17.14 26.92
N ASN A 361 8.59 -16.86 27.51
CA ASN A 361 7.27 -17.00 26.88
C ASN A 361 6.81 -15.73 26.14
N LEU A 362 7.49 -14.59 26.31
CA LEU A 362 7.19 -13.33 25.61
C LEU A 362 8.16 -13.08 24.45
N THR A 363 7.70 -12.39 23.41
CA THR A 363 8.64 -11.76 22.47
C THR A 363 9.17 -10.46 23.08
N PRO A 364 10.41 -10.03 22.74
CA PRO A 364 10.94 -8.74 23.19
C PRO A 364 10.06 -7.52 22.85
N SER A 365 9.28 -7.58 21.76
CA SER A 365 8.35 -6.50 21.45
C SER A 365 7.08 -6.54 22.29
N ASP A 366 6.58 -7.71 22.68
CA ASP A 366 5.39 -7.82 23.51
C ASP A 366 5.72 -7.47 24.96
N TRP A 367 6.91 -7.84 25.43
CA TRP A 367 7.49 -7.31 26.66
C TRP A 367 7.60 -5.78 26.61
N PHE A 368 8.13 -5.20 25.52
CA PHE A 368 8.26 -3.75 25.38
C PHE A 368 6.90 -3.05 25.44
N LYS A 369 5.89 -3.58 24.73
CA LYS A 369 4.50 -3.06 24.76
C LYS A 369 3.81 -3.25 26.11
N GLN A 370 4.25 -4.19 26.95
CA GLN A 370 3.76 -4.38 28.33
C GLN A 370 4.49 -3.50 29.37
N ASN A 371 5.75 -3.11 29.10
CA ASN A 371 6.59 -2.35 30.03
C ASN A 371 6.74 -0.85 29.67
N THR A 372 6.14 -0.40 28.57
CA THR A 372 6.11 1.02 28.16
C THR A 372 4.83 1.72 28.62
N ASN A 373 4.98 2.94 29.13
CA ASN A 373 3.88 3.84 29.47
C ASN A 373 3.30 4.60 28.26
N VAL A 374 3.82 4.31 27.07
CA VAL A 374 3.44 4.94 25.79
C VAL A 374 2.30 4.16 25.16
N ILE A 375 1.25 4.86 24.72
CA ILE A 375 0.21 4.22 23.93
C ILE A 375 0.76 4.01 22.53
N ILE A 376 1.00 2.77 22.13
CA ILE A 376 1.53 2.40 20.80
C ILE A 376 0.41 1.80 19.96
N VAL A 377 0.25 2.30 18.74
CA VAL A 377 -0.49 1.61 17.67
C VAL A 377 0.49 1.28 16.55
N GLU A 378 0.54 0.01 16.17
CA GLU A 378 1.32 -0.51 15.04
C GLU A 378 0.31 -0.83 13.93
N SER A 379 0.57 -0.38 12.70
CA SER A 379 -0.30 -0.67 11.55
C SER A 379 -0.18 -2.12 11.08
N GLU A 380 -1.06 -2.56 10.18
CA GLU A 380 -0.87 -3.77 9.40
C GLU A 380 -0.59 -3.40 7.93
N SER A 381 0.57 -3.80 7.40
CA SER A 381 0.91 -3.74 5.97
C SER A 381 1.34 -5.12 5.48
N PRO A 382 0.93 -5.54 4.26
CA PRO A 382 1.41 -6.78 3.65
C PRO A 382 2.82 -6.67 3.05
N TYR A 383 3.48 -5.51 3.11
CA TYR A 383 4.74 -5.23 2.39
C TYR A 383 5.98 -5.13 3.28
N ALA A 384 5.86 -4.63 4.50
CA ALA A 384 6.96 -4.55 5.47
C ALA A 384 6.45 -4.48 6.93
N ASP A 385 7.34 -4.74 7.88
CA ASP A 385 7.03 -4.83 9.31
C ASP A 385 6.89 -3.43 9.93
N SER A 386 5.72 -3.13 10.48
CA SER A 386 5.42 -1.86 11.15
C SER A 386 5.99 -1.78 12.57
N ASN A 387 6.48 -2.88 13.14
CA ASN A 387 6.73 -3.00 14.58
C ASN A 387 7.83 -2.04 15.10
N LEU A 388 7.44 -1.17 16.02
CA LEU A 388 8.28 -0.06 16.51
C LEU A 388 9.53 -0.58 17.25
N PHE A 389 9.41 -1.67 18.00
CA PHE A 389 10.55 -2.24 18.71
C PHE A 389 11.59 -2.84 17.76
N LYS A 390 11.17 -3.61 16.73
CA LYS A 390 12.10 -4.15 15.72
C LYS A 390 12.86 -3.05 14.98
N LYS A 391 12.23 -1.91 14.68
CA LYS A 391 12.88 -0.75 14.02
C LYS A 391 14.06 -0.20 14.82
N MET A 392 13.98 -0.24 16.14
CA MET A 392 15.08 0.12 17.06
C MET A 392 16.31 -0.80 17.00
N SER A 393 16.23 -1.94 16.32
CA SER A 393 17.41 -2.77 16.08
C SER A 393 18.40 -2.13 15.11
N HIS A 394 17.91 -1.45 14.07
CA HIS A 394 18.71 -0.88 12.99
C HIS A 394 18.74 0.65 12.97
N ASP A 395 17.63 1.34 13.23
CA ASP A 395 17.62 2.80 13.35
C ASP A 395 18.19 3.21 14.71
N THR A 396 19.41 3.74 14.69
CA THR A 396 20.15 4.16 15.90
C THR A 396 19.54 5.39 16.59
N ARG A 397 18.75 6.21 15.89
CA ARG A 397 17.96 7.28 16.51
C ARG A 397 16.77 6.68 17.26
N LEU A 398 15.99 5.81 16.62
CA LEU A 398 14.91 5.10 17.30
C LEU A 398 15.43 4.28 18.49
N ARG A 399 16.60 3.65 18.40
CA ARG A 399 17.22 2.93 19.53
C ARG A 399 17.50 3.82 20.74
N SER A 400 17.87 5.09 20.51
CA SER A 400 18.03 6.05 21.61
C SER A 400 16.70 6.41 22.31
N HIS A 401 15.56 6.28 21.62
CA HIS A 401 14.23 6.48 22.20
C HIS A 401 13.82 5.36 23.17
N LEU A 402 14.39 4.15 23.06
CA LEU A 402 13.94 2.95 23.76
C LEU A 402 13.81 3.14 25.29
N ILE A 403 14.82 3.78 25.91
CA ILE A 403 14.82 4.02 27.36
C ILE A 403 13.84 5.12 27.79
N PRO A 404 13.79 6.30 27.13
CA PRO A 404 12.74 7.29 27.40
C PRO A 404 11.31 6.78 27.17
N LEU A 405 11.07 5.88 26.21
CA LEU A 405 9.75 5.25 26.00
C LEU A 405 9.40 4.24 27.13
N LEU A 406 10.40 3.56 27.72
CA LEU A 406 10.23 2.72 28.91
C LEU A 406 10.13 3.51 30.23
N THR A 407 10.42 4.82 30.24
CA THR A 407 10.59 5.61 31.49
C THR A 407 9.88 6.98 31.47
N VAL A 408 9.04 7.24 30.46
CA VAL A 408 8.10 8.36 30.47
C VAL A 408 6.93 8.06 31.41
N ASN A 409 6.34 9.08 32.03
CA ASN A 409 5.17 8.92 32.88
C ASN A 409 3.94 8.45 32.08
N GLU A 410 3.03 7.72 32.73
CA GLU A 410 1.76 7.28 32.15
C GLU A 410 0.97 8.41 31.47
N LYS A 411 0.18 8.04 30.46
CA LYS A 411 -0.77 8.94 29.78
C LYS A 411 -0.16 10.26 29.30
N SER A 412 1.11 10.25 28.90
CA SER A 412 1.86 11.44 28.50
C SER A 412 2.22 11.46 27.01
N LEU A 413 2.63 10.32 26.46
CA LEU A 413 3.06 10.18 25.06
C LEU A 413 2.26 9.07 24.36
N TYR A 414 2.00 9.27 23.07
CA TYR A 414 1.53 8.24 22.15
C TYR A 414 2.51 8.06 20.99
N ALA A 415 2.50 6.87 20.38
CA ALA A 415 3.20 6.58 19.15
C ALA A 415 2.30 5.85 18.14
N ILE A 416 2.47 6.14 16.85
CA ILE A 416 1.91 5.37 15.75
C ILE A 416 3.07 4.95 14.84
N SER A 417 3.16 3.66 14.52
CA SER A 417 4.22 3.12 13.66
C SER A 417 3.60 2.51 12.40
N THR A 418 4.00 3.03 11.23
CA THR A 418 3.67 2.48 9.91
C THR A 418 4.83 1.64 9.38
N MET A 419 4.74 1.09 8.16
CA MET A 419 5.88 0.40 7.55
C MET A 419 7.13 1.28 7.32
N SER A 420 7.00 2.61 7.20
CA SER A 420 8.13 3.52 6.90
C SER A 420 8.14 4.86 7.66
N THR A 421 7.20 5.07 8.58
CA THR A 421 7.08 6.28 9.40
C THR A 421 6.80 5.95 10.87
N VAL A 422 7.24 6.82 11.78
CA VAL A 422 6.94 6.74 13.22
C VAL A 422 6.44 8.11 13.68
N THR A 423 5.15 8.19 13.99
CA THR A 423 4.54 9.36 14.64
C THR A 423 4.76 9.31 16.15
N TYR A 424 5.11 10.43 16.76
CA TYR A 424 5.06 10.65 18.21
C TYR A 424 4.21 11.88 18.53
N GLY A 425 3.38 11.81 19.58
CA GLY A 425 2.56 12.94 20.01
C GLY A 425 2.13 12.90 21.48
N LEU A 426 1.50 13.98 21.95
CA LEU A 426 1.14 14.19 23.35
C LEU A 426 -0.34 13.89 23.60
N LEU A 427 -0.66 13.19 24.69
CA LEU A 427 -2.07 13.05 25.11
C LEU A 427 -2.66 14.40 25.56
N ASP A 428 -1.83 15.28 26.13
CA ASP A 428 -2.17 16.64 26.53
C ASP A 428 -2.69 17.53 25.38
N SER A 429 -2.51 17.10 24.13
CA SER A 429 -3.06 17.77 22.95
C SER A 429 -4.50 17.36 22.64
N TYR A 430 -5.00 16.25 23.18
CA TYR A 430 -6.29 15.66 22.82
C TYR A 430 -7.23 15.44 24.02
N LEU A 431 -6.67 15.18 25.19
CA LEU A 431 -7.43 14.91 26.41
C LEU A 431 -7.39 16.14 27.33
N LYS A 432 -8.58 16.62 27.70
CA LYS A 432 -8.79 17.65 28.72
C LYS A 432 -8.54 17.13 30.12
N ASP A 433 -9.01 15.91 30.36
CA ASP A 433 -8.81 15.11 31.56
C ASP A 433 -8.33 13.74 31.10
N LYS A 434 -7.24 13.25 31.70
CA LYS A 434 -6.62 11.95 31.36
C LYS A 434 -7.26 10.79 32.15
N THR A 435 -8.20 11.08 33.06
CA THR A 435 -8.95 10.11 33.86
C THR A 435 -10.33 9.77 33.27
N ASP A 436 -10.82 10.55 32.30
CA ASP A 436 -12.04 10.23 31.54
C ASP A 436 -11.79 9.02 30.61
N GLU A 437 -12.28 7.85 31.02
CA GLU A 437 -12.14 6.60 30.27
C GLU A 437 -12.81 6.67 28.89
N VAL A 438 -13.93 7.38 28.74
CA VAL A 438 -14.67 7.46 27.46
C VAL A 438 -13.91 8.34 26.47
N ALA A 439 -13.35 9.46 26.94
CA ALA A 439 -12.45 10.28 26.13
C ALA A 439 -11.15 9.53 25.79
N PHE A 440 -10.63 8.72 26.70
CA PHE A 440 -9.43 7.91 26.50
C PHE A 440 -9.61 6.76 25.49
N GLU A 441 -10.73 6.04 25.52
CA GLU A 441 -11.07 5.06 24.47
C GLU A 441 -11.28 5.73 23.11
N SER A 442 -12.00 6.86 23.05
CA SER A 442 -12.17 7.65 21.83
C SER A 442 -10.83 8.13 21.24
N PHE A 443 -9.91 8.56 22.10
CA PHE A 443 -8.54 8.91 21.70
C PHE A 443 -7.77 7.73 21.10
N LYS A 444 -7.86 6.53 21.70
CA LYS A 444 -7.26 5.31 21.13
C LYS A 444 -7.87 4.93 19.79
N GLU A 445 -9.16 5.17 19.57
CA GLU A 445 -9.78 4.92 18.26
C GLU A 445 -9.30 5.93 17.20
N MET A 446 -9.21 7.22 17.54
CA MET A 446 -8.60 8.23 16.66
C MET A 446 -7.14 7.86 16.28
N MET A 447 -6.38 7.24 17.19
CA MET A 447 -5.06 6.71 16.86
C MET A 447 -5.11 5.56 15.85
N LYS A 448 -6.01 4.58 16.01
CA LYS A 448 -6.17 3.46 15.06
C LYS A 448 -6.59 3.95 13.68
N GLU A 449 -7.60 4.83 13.60
CA GLU A 449 -8.01 5.46 12.35
C GLU A 449 -6.84 6.17 11.67
N THR A 450 -6.04 6.91 12.45
CA THR A 450 -4.88 7.64 11.92
C THR A 450 -3.78 6.68 11.46
N ALA A 451 -3.53 5.58 12.17
CA ALA A 451 -2.58 4.54 11.75
C ALA A 451 -3.00 3.91 10.41
N VAL A 452 -4.28 3.55 10.26
CA VAL A 452 -4.84 3.02 9.00
C VAL A 452 -4.71 4.06 7.87
N LYS A 453 -5.06 5.33 8.12
CA LYS A 453 -4.90 6.42 7.14
C LYS A 453 -3.43 6.62 6.73
N GLN A 454 -2.51 6.70 7.70
CA GLN A 454 -1.07 6.92 7.47
C GLN A 454 -0.41 5.75 6.74
N GLU A 455 -0.79 4.51 7.07
CA GLU A 455 -0.33 3.31 6.38
C GLU A 455 -0.84 3.29 4.94
N ALA A 456 -2.16 3.40 4.73
CA ALA A 456 -2.78 3.32 3.40
C ALA A 456 -2.18 4.28 2.36
N PHE A 457 -1.60 5.41 2.81
CA PHE A 457 -0.82 6.34 1.99
C PHE A 457 0.53 5.79 1.54
N VAL A 458 1.38 5.30 2.46
CA VAL A 458 2.68 4.72 2.09
C VAL A 458 2.51 3.37 1.36
N ASP A 459 1.47 2.62 1.72
CA ASP A 459 1.03 1.36 1.12
C ASP A 459 0.58 1.55 -0.34
N PHE A 460 -0.17 2.63 -0.63
CA PHE A 460 -0.48 3.06 -2.00
C PHE A 460 0.78 3.42 -2.80
N TRP A 461 1.72 4.20 -2.24
CA TRP A 461 2.96 4.55 -2.95
C TRP A 461 3.88 3.35 -3.18
N TYR A 462 3.84 2.35 -2.29
CA TYR A 462 4.52 1.06 -2.51
C TYR A 462 3.92 0.26 -3.67
N ARG A 463 2.59 0.30 -3.87
CA ARG A 463 1.93 -0.34 -5.02
C ARG A 463 2.20 0.33 -6.37
N ILE A 464 2.35 1.65 -6.39
CA ILE A 464 2.35 2.45 -7.62
C ILE A 464 3.76 2.82 -8.13
N SER A 465 4.75 3.00 -7.24
CA SER A 465 6.10 3.46 -7.62
C SER A 465 7.00 2.35 -8.19
N GLU A 466 7.77 2.66 -9.24
CA GLU A 466 8.88 1.80 -9.72
C GLU A 466 10.15 1.90 -8.84
N LYS A 467 10.11 2.73 -7.80
CA LYS A 467 11.15 2.91 -6.77
C LYS A 467 10.58 2.75 -5.36
N LYS A 468 9.51 1.96 -5.21
CA LYS A 468 8.87 1.61 -3.93
C LYS A 468 9.85 1.18 -2.83
N ASP A 469 10.93 0.47 -3.17
CA ASP A 469 11.92 -0.03 -2.19
C ASP A 469 12.64 1.13 -1.47
N ARG A 470 12.63 2.35 -2.05
CA ARG A 470 13.17 3.57 -1.45
C ARG A 470 12.33 4.15 -0.31
N LEU A 471 11.15 3.61 -0.05
CA LEU A 471 10.41 3.84 1.20
C LEU A 471 11.19 3.31 2.42
N PHE A 472 12.15 2.39 2.21
CA PHE A 472 13.01 1.81 3.23
C PHE A 472 14.50 2.20 3.08
N GLU A 473 14.84 3.16 2.20
CA GLU A 473 16.22 3.67 2.04
C GLU A 473 16.56 4.69 3.14
N GLY A 474 17.01 4.21 4.31
CA GLY A 474 17.61 5.03 5.37
C GLY A 474 17.00 4.80 6.75
N ASN A 475 16.77 5.90 7.48
CA ASN A 475 16.00 5.92 8.72
C ASN A 475 14.50 5.96 8.41
N ASP A 476 13.67 5.52 9.36
CA ASP A 476 12.23 5.80 9.34
C ASP A 476 11.94 7.30 9.40
N ILE A 477 10.85 7.74 8.77
CA ILE A 477 10.43 9.15 8.82
C ILE A 477 9.75 9.43 10.15
N LEU A 478 10.29 10.37 10.93
CA LEU A 478 9.61 10.80 12.16
C LEU A 478 8.50 11.81 11.84
N VAL A 479 7.36 11.68 12.50
CA VAL A 479 6.28 12.66 12.47
C VAL A 479 6.02 13.14 13.90
N ILE A 480 6.39 14.38 14.17
CA ILE A 480 6.22 15.00 15.49
C ILE A 480 4.89 15.77 15.48
N ASP A 481 3.95 15.32 16.30
CA ASP A 481 2.67 16.00 16.48
C ASP A 481 2.83 17.33 17.25
N THR A 482 1.78 18.14 17.25
CA THR A 482 1.78 19.47 17.83
C THR A 482 2.03 19.49 19.33
N MET A 483 2.83 20.46 19.80
CA MET A 483 3.04 20.75 21.23
C MET A 483 1.91 21.62 21.81
N ARG A 484 0.77 21.76 21.10
CA ARG A 484 -0.39 22.52 21.58
C ARG A 484 -1.18 21.72 22.61
N ARG A 485 -1.45 22.31 23.77
CA ARG A 485 -2.40 21.80 24.77
C ARG A 485 -3.82 21.69 24.22
N TYR A 486 -4.64 20.84 24.83
CA TYR A 486 -6.09 20.82 24.65
C TYR A 486 -6.71 22.17 25.06
N SER A 487 -7.74 22.60 24.32
CA SER A 487 -8.50 23.81 24.66
C SER A 487 -9.93 23.73 24.13
N ASP A 488 -10.91 24.03 24.99
CA ASP A 488 -12.31 24.22 24.59
C ASP A 488 -12.54 25.58 23.88
N ASN A 489 -11.55 26.48 23.85
CA ASN A 489 -11.69 27.82 23.30
C ASN A 489 -11.31 27.86 21.81
N PRO A 490 -12.27 27.96 20.86
CA PRO A 490 -11.98 28.02 19.43
C PRO A 490 -11.27 29.32 18.98
N THR A 491 -11.13 30.31 19.87
CA THR A 491 -10.41 31.57 19.61
C THR A 491 -8.98 31.60 20.19
N GLU A 492 -8.54 30.58 20.93
CA GLU A 492 -7.18 30.53 21.45
C GLU A 492 -6.17 30.27 20.32
N SER A 493 -5.18 31.16 20.19
CA SER A 493 -4.18 31.03 19.12
C SER A 493 -3.25 29.82 19.35
N GLY A 494 -2.67 29.30 18.26
CA GLY A 494 -1.66 28.25 18.33
C GLY A 494 -0.50 28.59 19.27
N LYS A 495 -0.07 29.87 19.27
CA LYS A 495 0.99 30.37 20.14
C LYS A 495 0.63 30.42 21.63
N GLN A 496 -0.63 30.70 21.97
CA GLN A 496 -1.11 30.68 23.37
C GLN A 496 -1.30 29.25 23.90
N SER A 497 -1.63 28.32 23.01
CA SER A 497 -1.79 26.90 23.35
C SER A 497 -0.48 26.10 23.30
N TRP A 498 0.63 26.65 22.79
CA TRP A 498 1.93 25.97 22.74
C TRP A 498 2.52 25.77 24.14
N LEU A 499 2.77 24.52 24.52
CA LEU A 499 3.36 24.15 25.79
C LEU A 499 4.87 24.47 25.81
N PRO A 500 5.45 24.91 26.95
CA PRO A 500 6.89 25.16 27.07
C PRO A 500 7.69 23.85 27.18
N SER A 501 8.99 23.91 26.90
CA SER A 501 9.91 22.77 26.92
C SER A 501 10.42 22.35 28.30
N TYR A 502 10.28 23.20 29.31
CA TYR A 502 10.68 22.95 30.71
C TYR A 502 9.95 23.91 31.67
N GLY A 503 10.12 23.67 32.98
CA GLY A 503 9.46 24.44 34.06
C GLY A 503 8.04 23.97 34.38
N GLU A 504 7.43 24.58 35.40
CA GLU A 504 6.16 24.16 36.02
C GLU A 504 4.97 24.03 35.05
N ASN A 505 4.97 24.81 33.95
CA ASN A 505 3.90 24.81 32.95
C ASN A 505 4.17 23.82 31.79
N SER A 506 5.24 23.02 31.86
CA SER A 506 5.58 21.99 30.86
C SER A 506 5.06 20.62 31.27
N VAL A 507 4.59 19.83 30.29
CA VAL A 507 4.03 18.48 30.54
C VAL A 507 5.09 17.40 30.41
N ASP A 508 4.86 16.26 31.08
CA ASP A 508 5.83 15.18 31.24
C ASP A 508 6.31 14.62 29.89
N GLY A 509 5.40 14.39 28.94
CA GLY A 509 5.76 13.94 27.58
C GLY A 509 6.66 14.91 26.81
N ILE A 510 6.68 16.19 27.17
CA ILE A 510 7.65 17.16 26.63
C ILE A 510 8.98 17.06 27.37
N ARG A 511 8.99 17.15 28.71
CA ARG A 511 10.23 17.15 29.51
C ARG A 511 11.00 15.83 29.39
N GLN A 512 10.30 14.70 29.26
CA GLN A 512 10.87 13.36 29.28
C GLN A 512 11.14 12.79 27.88
N PHE A 513 10.58 13.38 26.82
CA PHE A 513 10.73 12.89 25.45
C PHE A 513 10.97 14.02 24.42
N MET A 514 9.97 14.87 24.15
CA MET A 514 10.04 15.80 23.01
C MET A 514 11.17 16.82 23.13
N ALA A 515 11.42 17.38 24.31
CA ALA A 515 12.48 18.37 24.52
C ALA A 515 13.89 17.73 24.55
N PRO A 516 14.17 16.62 25.25
CA PRO A 516 15.46 15.93 25.19
C PRO A 516 15.92 15.54 23.78
N PHE A 517 15.02 15.04 22.93
CA PHE A 517 15.32 14.71 21.54
C PHE A 517 15.26 15.90 20.57
N ARG A 518 14.89 17.09 21.07
CA ARG A 518 14.78 18.35 20.30
C ARG A 518 13.69 18.33 19.22
N TYR A 519 12.66 17.51 19.44
CA TYR A 519 11.40 17.50 18.69
C TYR A 519 10.46 18.63 19.15
N HIS A 520 10.63 19.14 20.37
CA HIS A 520 10.04 20.42 20.76
C HIS A 520 10.75 21.58 20.04
N LEU A 521 10.01 22.29 19.18
CA LEU A 521 10.48 23.44 18.41
C LEU A 521 9.80 24.74 18.87
N ASP A 522 10.37 25.89 18.50
CA ASP A 522 9.71 27.19 18.63
C ASP A 522 8.42 27.22 17.79
N PHE A 523 7.33 27.76 18.35
CA PHE A 523 6.04 27.83 17.65
C PHE A 523 6.12 28.58 16.32
N LEU A 524 5.86 27.88 15.22
CA LEU A 524 5.68 28.43 13.89
C LEU A 524 4.18 28.58 13.57
N GLN A 525 3.81 29.71 12.95
CA GLN A 525 2.44 29.94 12.45
C GLN A 525 2.24 29.25 11.09
N ALA A 526 2.42 27.93 11.06
CA ALA A 526 2.23 27.04 9.92
C ALA A 526 1.44 25.80 10.34
N ASP A 527 0.97 25.00 9.39
CA ASP A 527 0.23 23.78 9.71
C ASP A 527 1.18 22.62 10.06
N GLY A 528 2.20 22.40 9.23
CA GLY A 528 3.37 21.57 9.50
C GLY A 528 4.63 22.10 8.80
N GLN A 529 5.71 21.32 8.88
CA GLN A 529 6.95 21.52 8.14
C GLN A 529 7.80 20.23 8.12
N ALA A 530 8.20 19.77 6.93
CA ALA A 530 9.28 18.80 6.74
C ALA A 530 10.68 19.43 6.92
N THR A 531 11.61 18.73 7.56
CA THR A 531 13.03 19.10 7.65
C THR A 531 13.88 17.84 7.83
N GLY A 532 14.67 17.51 6.81
CA GLY A 532 15.47 16.29 6.78
C GLY A 532 14.59 15.05 6.64
N ASP A 533 14.63 14.17 7.64
CA ASP A 533 13.80 12.96 7.77
C ASP A 533 12.74 13.09 8.89
N ILE A 534 12.35 14.33 9.22
CA ILE A 534 11.36 14.66 10.26
C ILE A 534 10.29 15.63 9.72
N VAL A 535 9.02 15.27 9.89
CA VAL A 535 7.85 16.17 9.76
C VAL A 535 7.48 16.68 11.14
N ASN A 536 7.15 17.97 11.27
CA ASN A 536 6.68 18.58 12.53
C ASN A 536 5.34 19.26 12.29
N HIS A 537 4.31 18.98 13.09
CA HIS A 537 3.02 19.67 13.06
C HIS A 537 2.97 20.80 14.09
N PHE A 538 2.40 21.95 13.72
CA PHE A 538 2.33 23.14 14.59
C PHE A 538 0.88 23.54 14.87
N LEU A 539 0.15 24.04 13.87
CA LEU A 539 -1.28 24.36 14.00
C LEU A 539 -2.18 23.13 13.83
N ALA A 540 -1.78 22.20 12.95
CA ALA A 540 -2.48 20.94 12.74
C ALA A 540 -2.30 19.99 13.94
N LYS A 541 -3.20 19.00 14.04
CA LYS A 541 -3.19 17.94 15.04
C LYS A 541 -3.20 16.62 14.27
N THR A 542 -2.19 15.77 14.44
CA THR A 542 -1.99 14.57 13.58
C THR A 542 -3.22 13.68 13.52
N LEU A 543 -3.85 13.39 14.67
CA LEU A 543 -5.10 12.61 14.77
C LEU A 543 -6.38 13.34 14.28
N THR A 544 -6.29 14.15 13.22
CA THR A 544 -7.43 14.83 12.59
C THR A 544 -7.24 14.85 11.07
N ASP A 545 -8.30 14.94 10.28
CA ASP A 545 -8.18 14.95 8.81
C ASP A 545 -7.30 16.11 8.29
N ARG A 546 -7.21 17.26 9.00
CA ARG A 546 -6.24 18.32 8.69
C ARG A 546 -4.79 17.91 9.00
N GLY A 547 -4.58 17.16 10.08
CA GLY A 547 -3.28 16.53 10.37
C GLY A 547 -2.89 15.52 9.31
N GLN A 548 -3.86 14.75 8.80
CA GLN A 548 -3.61 13.75 7.77
C GLN A 548 -3.32 14.39 6.40
N SER A 549 -4.01 15.47 6.03
CA SER A 549 -3.66 16.22 4.81
C SER A 549 -2.23 16.77 4.92
N VAL A 550 -1.84 17.34 6.07
CA VAL A 550 -0.46 17.83 6.30
C VAL A 550 0.56 16.69 6.28
N TYR A 551 0.27 15.54 6.87
CA TYR A 551 1.12 14.34 6.74
C TYR A 551 1.37 14.00 5.27
N THR A 552 0.33 13.86 4.45
CA THR A 552 0.51 13.54 3.01
C THR A 552 1.24 14.64 2.23
N HIS A 553 1.04 15.91 2.60
CA HIS A 553 1.72 17.07 2.03
C HIS A 553 3.23 17.06 2.31
N GLU A 554 3.61 16.98 3.58
CA GLU A 554 5.01 17.05 4.02
C GLU A 554 5.81 15.79 3.62
N ILE A 555 5.19 14.61 3.68
CA ILE A 555 5.80 13.36 3.22
C ILE A 555 6.02 13.37 1.69
N THR A 556 5.13 14.01 0.91
CA THR A 556 5.38 14.26 -0.53
C THR A 556 6.65 15.09 -0.73
N HIS A 557 6.82 16.19 0.00
CA HIS A 557 8.02 17.05 -0.11
C HIS A 557 9.34 16.31 0.11
N MET A 558 9.32 15.24 0.93
CA MET A 558 10.49 14.47 1.35
C MET A 558 10.92 13.38 0.37
N LEU A 559 9.98 12.66 -0.27
CA LEU A 559 10.32 11.51 -1.12
C LEU A 559 9.76 11.58 -2.55
N ASP A 560 9.13 12.67 -3.00
CA ASP A 560 8.64 12.78 -4.39
C ASP A 560 9.71 12.43 -5.43
N GLN A 561 10.91 12.99 -5.32
CA GLN A 561 12.06 12.71 -6.19
C GLN A 561 12.71 11.34 -5.93
N LYS A 562 12.44 10.70 -4.79
CA LYS A 562 12.95 9.36 -4.47
C LYS A 562 12.04 8.27 -5.04
N VAL A 563 10.73 8.39 -4.79
CA VAL A 563 9.69 7.35 -4.93
C VAL A 563 8.69 7.75 -6.03
N TRP A 564 7.93 8.85 -5.88
CA TRP A 564 6.87 9.24 -6.82
C TRP A 564 7.40 9.36 -8.26
N PHE A 565 8.40 10.21 -8.46
CA PHE A 565 9.04 10.46 -9.75
C PHE A 565 10.03 9.36 -10.16
N ASN A 566 9.92 8.15 -9.60
CA ASN A 566 10.77 6.98 -9.90
C ASN A 566 12.30 7.27 -9.87
N GLY A 567 12.73 8.24 -9.06
CA GLY A 567 14.13 8.64 -8.91
C GLY A 567 14.56 9.89 -9.69
N TYR A 568 13.67 10.50 -10.47
CA TYR A 568 13.93 11.74 -11.22
C TYR A 568 13.70 13.00 -10.37
N ALA A 569 14.43 14.07 -10.69
CA ALA A 569 14.25 15.38 -10.04
C ALA A 569 12.90 16.03 -10.39
N ARG A 570 12.50 17.05 -9.61
CA ARG A 570 11.38 17.95 -9.94
C ARG A 570 11.66 18.68 -11.26
N ARG A 571 10.65 18.83 -12.13
CA ARG A 571 10.73 19.51 -13.44
C ARG A 571 11.29 20.92 -13.32
N GLU A 572 12.16 21.28 -14.25
CA GLU A 572 12.77 22.61 -14.29
C GLU A 572 11.72 23.73 -14.39
N GLY A 573 11.96 24.83 -13.65
CA GLY A 573 11.06 25.95 -13.51
C GLY A 573 9.97 25.78 -12.43
N GLN A 574 9.67 24.55 -12.01
CA GLN A 574 8.66 24.27 -10.97
C GLN A 574 9.22 24.33 -9.55
N GLY A 575 8.32 24.54 -8.59
CA GLY A 575 8.62 24.53 -7.15
C GLY A 575 8.08 23.28 -6.44
N VAL A 576 8.37 23.15 -5.15
CA VAL A 576 7.97 21.98 -4.34
C VAL A 576 6.45 21.94 -4.10
N GLU A 577 5.84 23.10 -3.87
CA GLU A 577 4.41 23.22 -3.52
C GLU A 577 3.46 22.84 -4.67
N VAL A 578 3.96 22.81 -5.92
CA VAL A 578 3.15 22.39 -7.06
C VAL A 578 2.78 20.90 -6.98
N TYR A 579 3.64 20.09 -6.38
CA TYR A 579 3.52 18.62 -6.32
C TYR A 579 2.78 18.11 -5.10
N ALA A 580 2.88 18.81 -3.96
CA ALA A 580 2.11 18.49 -2.78
C ALA A 580 0.65 18.95 -2.95
N ARG A 581 0.36 20.25 -2.78
CA ARG A 581 -1.01 20.80 -2.86
C ARG A 581 -1.63 20.56 -4.24
N GLY A 582 -2.71 19.80 -4.30
CA GLY A 582 -3.49 19.55 -5.51
C GLY A 582 -2.95 18.46 -6.46
N LEU A 583 -1.89 17.74 -6.07
CA LEU A 583 -1.42 16.55 -6.78
C LEU A 583 -1.32 15.33 -5.84
N PHE A 584 -0.38 15.35 -4.88
CA PHE A 584 -0.11 14.17 -4.04
C PHE A 584 -0.40 14.34 -2.55
N GLU A 585 -0.60 15.56 -2.06
CA GLU A 585 -1.35 15.78 -0.83
C GLU A 585 -2.77 15.24 -1.02
N SER A 586 -3.27 14.45 -0.08
CA SER A 586 -4.60 13.88 -0.13
C SER A 586 -5.58 14.64 0.76
N LEU A 587 -6.64 15.15 0.15
CA LEU A 587 -7.70 15.93 0.79
C LEU A 587 -9.01 15.14 0.79
N ASN A 588 -9.90 15.45 1.73
CA ASN A 588 -11.23 14.85 1.79
C ASN A 588 -12.22 15.68 0.95
N ASN A 589 -12.41 15.34 -0.33
CA ASN A 589 -13.31 16.04 -1.25
C ASN A 589 -14.81 15.71 -1.01
N THR A 590 -15.18 15.11 0.12
CA THR A 590 -16.59 14.95 0.50
C THR A 590 -17.20 16.32 0.80
N LYS A 591 -18.41 16.61 0.28
CA LYS A 591 -19.04 17.94 0.35
C LYS A 591 -19.10 18.46 1.80
N GLY A 592 -18.35 19.52 2.09
CA GLY A 592 -18.25 20.15 3.41
C GLY A 592 -17.17 19.59 4.37
N ALA A 593 -16.43 18.53 3.99
CA ALA A 593 -15.30 18.02 4.78
C ALA A 593 -14.00 18.83 4.58
N SER A 594 -13.95 19.63 3.51
CA SER A 594 -12.79 20.41 3.07
C SER A 594 -13.10 21.91 3.05
N GLY A 595 -12.07 22.75 3.21
CA GLY A 595 -12.14 24.21 3.02
C GLY A 595 -12.13 24.66 1.54
N TYR A 596 -12.04 23.71 0.61
CA TYR A 596 -12.21 23.87 -0.82
C TYR A 596 -13.46 23.12 -1.28
N GLU A 597 -14.12 23.62 -2.33
CA GLU A 597 -15.04 22.82 -3.14
C GLU A 597 -14.31 21.65 -3.82
N SER A 598 -15.04 20.80 -4.56
CA SER A 598 -14.43 19.64 -5.25
C SER A 598 -13.29 20.06 -6.19
N ILE A 599 -12.11 19.46 -6.00
CA ILE A 599 -10.89 19.70 -6.79
C ILE A 599 -10.42 18.41 -7.48
N PHE A 600 -9.53 18.53 -8.45
CA PHE A 600 -8.72 17.38 -8.89
C PHE A 600 -7.79 16.95 -7.75
N ASN A 601 -8.07 15.78 -7.18
CA ASN A 601 -7.23 15.09 -6.21
C ASN A 601 -7.42 13.57 -6.31
N LEU A 602 -6.43 12.81 -5.86
CA LEU A 602 -6.54 11.37 -5.67
C LEU A 602 -6.66 11.07 -4.18
N ASN A 603 -7.69 10.33 -3.79
CA ASN A 603 -7.77 9.82 -2.42
C ASN A 603 -6.75 8.69 -2.26
N THR A 604 -5.67 8.98 -1.56
CA THR A 604 -4.56 8.06 -1.31
C THR A 604 -4.42 7.73 0.18
N THR A 605 -5.36 8.15 1.04
CA THR A 605 -5.24 7.91 2.51
C THR A 605 -6.55 7.63 3.25
N TYR A 606 -7.72 8.05 2.76
CA TYR A 606 -8.99 7.95 3.50
C TYR A 606 -9.87 6.78 3.01
N GLU A 607 -10.68 6.19 3.90
CA GLU A 607 -11.82 5.32 3.54
C GLU A 607 -13.11 6.16 3.58
N LEU A 608 -13.62 6.57 2.41
CA LEU A 608 -14.67 7.59 2.23
C LEU A 608 -16.01 6.98 1.80
N ARG A 609 -16.82 6.58 2.79
CA ARG A 609 -18.13 5.95 2.56
C ARG A 609 -19.27 6.97 2.67
N GLY A 610 -20.20 6.93 1.71
CA GLY A 610 -21.42 7.73 1.72
C GLY A 610 -21.63 8.57 0.45
N GLU A 611 -22.65 9.44 0.51
CA GLU A 611 -23.00 10.39 -0.55
C GLU A 611 -22.09 11.64 -0.50
N GLY A 612 -22.08 12.43 -1.58
CA GLY A 612 -21.37 13.72 -1.63
C GLY A 612 -19.84 13.65 -1.81
N ARG A 613 -19.28 12.46 -2.07
CA ARG A 613 -17.85 12.29 -2.43
C ARG A 613 -17.64 12.47 -3.94
N THR A 614 -16.59 13.18 -4.33
CA THR A 614 -16.22 13.40 -5.75
C THR A 614 -14.86 12.79 -6.12
N GLN A 615 -14.40 11.81 -5.32
CA GLN A 615 -13.15 11.08 -5.52
C GLN A 615 -13.30 9.61 -5.09
N ASN A 616 -12.29 8.78 -5.38
CA ASN A 616 -12.33 7.33 -5.13
C ASN A 616 -12.56 7.02 -3.64
N GLU A 617 -13.31 5.95 -3.38
CA GLU A 617 -13.77 5.53 -2.06
C GLU A 617 -12.57 5.30 -1.13
N SER A 618 -11.55 4.58 -1.60
CA SER A 618 -10.31 4.44 -0.84
C SER A 618 -9.08 4.11 -1.72
N PRO A 619 -7.86 4.11 -1.15
CA PRO A 619 -6.63 3.82 -1.89
C PRO A 619 -6.56 2.39 -2.42
N ASN A 620 -7.46 1.51 -1.93
CA ASN A 620 -7.64 0.16 -2.45
C ASN A 620 -8.36 0.10 -3.81
N ARG A 621 -8.84 1.24 -4.33
CA ARG A 621 -9.20 1.40 -5.75
C ARG A 621 -8.02 1.15 -6.70
N PHE A 622 -6.79 1.35 -6.21
CA PHE A 622 -5.57 1.28 -6.99
C PHE A 622 -4.67 0.17 -6.46
N GLN A 623 -4.73 -0.99 -7.13
CA GLN A 623 -3.88 -2.15 -6.83
C GLN A 623 -2.64 -2.18 -7.72
N LYS A 624 -2.70 -1.53 -8.89
CA LYS A 624 -1.62 -1.39 -9.88
C LYS A 624 -1.73 -0.08 -10.64
N GLU A 625 -0.64 0.33 -11.28
CA GLU A 625 -0.50 1.58 -12.04
C GLU A 625 -1.65 1.84 -13.04
N SER A 626 -2.09 0.80 -13.76
CA SER A 626 -3.16 0.90 -14.76
C SER A 626 -4.51 1.36 -14.18
N ASP A 627 -4.73 1.15 -12.88
CA ASP A 627 -6.01 1.43 -12.22
C ASP A 627 -6.19 2.94 -12.02
N LEU A 628 -5.08 3.67 -11.85
CA LEU A 628 -5.07 5.14 -11.84
C LEU A 628 -5.42 5.70 -13.22
N LYS A 629 -4.93 5.06 -14.28
CA LYS A 629 -5.27 5.41 -15.67
C LYS A 629 -6.78 5.24 -15.90
N GLU A 630 -7.28 4.02 -15.69
CA GLU A 630 -8.71 3.66 -15.86
C GLU A 630 -9.63 4.63 -15.09
N TYR A 631 -9.31 4.87 -13.81
CA TYR A 631 -10.06 5.80 -12.97
C TYR A 631 -10.07 7.24 -13.50
N MET A 632 -8.90 7.77 -13.89
CA MET A 632 -8.79 9.12 -14.42
C MET A 632 -9.37 9.26 -15.84
N GLN A 633 -9.42 8.18 -16.63
CA GLN A 633 -10.19 8.14 -17.88
C GLN A 633 -11.68 8.29 -17.62
N GLY A 634 -12.25 7.56 -16.65
CA GLY A 634 -13.67 7.73 -16.28
C GLY A 634 -14.01 9.14 -15.78
N ILE A 635 -13.13 9.74 -14.98
CA ILE A 635 -13.23 11.16 -14.60
C ILE A 635 -13.29 12.05 -15.85
N MET A 636 -12.32 11.93 -16.76
CA MET A 636 -12.25 12.81 -17.94
C MET A 636 -13.37 12.53 -18.96
N ASP A 637 -13.88 11.30 -19.05
CA ASP A 637 -15.05 10.95 -19.87
C ASP A 637 -16.31 11.68 -19.38
N VAL A 638 -16.53 11.75 -18.06
CA VAL A 638 -17.63 12.55 -17.48
C VAL A 638 -17.36 14.05 -17.65
N LEU A 639 -16.17 14.53 -17.24
CA LEU A 639 -15.88 15.96 -17.20
C LEU A 639 -15.84 16.59 -18.59
N TYR A 640 -15.20 15.98 -19.59
CA TYR A 640 -15.21 16.53 -20.95
C TYR A 640 -16.62 16.50 -21.58
N THR A 641 -17.47 15.55 -21.22
CA THR A 641 -18.88 15.53 -21.65
C THR A 641 -19.67 16.69 -21.04
N LEU A 642 -19.47 16.98 -19.75
CA LEU A 642 -20.13 18.09 -19.04
C LEU A 642 -19.56 19.46 -19.40
N ASP A 643 -18.26 19.55 -19.66
CA ASP A 643 -17.57 20.74 -20.14
C ASP A 643 -18.01 21.09 -21.57
N TYR A 644 -18.21 20.09 -22.44
CA TYR A 644 -18.80 20.29 -23.77
C TYR A 644 -20.23 20.85 -23.67
N ALA A 645 -21.08 20.26 -22.82
CA ALA A 645 -22.43 20.79 -22.58
C ALA A 645 -22.43 22.24 -22.07
N GLU A 646 -21.53 22.59 -21.13
CA GLU A 646 -21.34 23.97 -20.65
C GLU A 646 -20.93 24.90 -21.81
N SER A 647 -20.00 24.48 -22.68
CA SER A 647 -19.56 25.29 -23.82
C SER A 647 -20.68 25.57 -24.83
N GLU A 648 -21.52 24.58 -25.14
CA GLU A 648 -22.69 24.74 -26.02
C GLU A 648 -23.78 25.63 -25.41
N SER A 649 -24.02 25.51 -24.09
CA SER A 649 -24.92 26.41 -23.36
C SER A 649 -24.43 27.86 -23.33
N ILE A 650 -23.11 28.07 -23.27
CA ILE A 650 -22.50 29.40 -23.35
C ILE A 650 -22.54 29.94 -24.79
N LEU A 651 -22.34 29.10 -25.81
CA LEU A 651 -22.40 29.51 -27.23
C LEU A 651 -23.80 29.97 -27.66
N LYS A 652 -24.88 29.54 -26.98
CA LYS A 652 -26.24 30.07 -27.17
C LYS A 652 -26.43 31.50 -26.64
N GLN A 653 -25.51 32.01 -25.82
CA GLN A 653 -25.58 33.34 -25.22
C GLN A 653 -24.99 34.43 -26.14
N SER A 654 -25.43 35.68 -25.93
CA SER A 654 -24.86 36.87 -26.58
C SER A 654 -23.43 37.17 -26.13
N ASN A 655 -22.68 37.95 -26.92
CA ASN A 655 -21.24 38.17 -26.70
C ASN A 655 -20.92 38.83 -25.35
N ASP A 656 -21.79 39.71 -24.85
CA ASP A 656 -21.70 40.34 -23.52
C ASP A 656 -21.92 39.34 -22.38
N ASN A 657 -22.87 38.40 -22.55
CA ASN A 657 -23.12 37.30 -21.61
C ASN A 657 -21.93 36.33 -21.59
N ARG A 658 -21.42 35.94 -22.77
CA ARG A 658 -20.23 35.09 -22.91
C ARG A 658 -19.01 35.72 -22.22
N ALA A 659 -18.82 37.05 -22.34
CA ALA A 659 -17.76 37.81 -21.67
C ALA A 659 -17.99 38.01 -20.14
N ILE A 660 -19.06 37.46 -19.57
CA ILE A 660 -19.26 37.30 -18.11
C ILE A 660 -19.01 35.83 -17.71
N LEU A 661 -19.45 34.89 -18.55
CA LEU A 661 -19.35 33.44 -18.31
C LEU A 661 -17.95 32.85 -18.57
N LEU A 662 -17.05 33.59 -19.24
CA LEU A 662 -15.74 33.10 -19.66
C LEU A 662 -14.60 34.06 -19.29
N ASN A 663 -13.49 33.47 -18.86
CA ASN A 663 -12.19 34.10 -18.73
C ASN A 663 -11.21 33.48 -19.73
N LYS A 664 -9.98 33.97 -19.78
CA LYS A 664 -8.85 33.33 -20.46
C LYS A 664 -7.65 33.20 -19.51
N VAL A 665 -6.89 32.12 -19.67
CA VAL A 665 -5.56 31.95 -19.10
C VAL A 665 -4.50 32.32 -20.14
N THR A 666 -3.49 33.06 -19.70
CA THR A 666 -2.29 33.37 -20.48
C THR A 666 -1.05 33.10 -19.65
N LEU A 667 0.07 32.80 -20.32
CA LEU A 667 1.34 32.48 -19.67
C LEU A 667 2.23 33.72 -19.62
N ILE A 668 2.70 34.10 -18.43
CA ILE A 668 3.64 35.22 -18.24
C ILE A 668 4.99 34.67 -17.76
N PRO A 669 6.09 34.81 -18.53
CA PRO A 669 7.44 34.46 -18.08
C PRO A 669 7.94 35.33 -16.93
N ASP A 670 8.74 34.76 -16.04
CA ASP A 670 9.46 35.55 -15.03
C ASP A 670 10.68 36.28 -15.66
N ALA A 671 10.83 37.56 -15.31
CA ALA A 671 11.86 38.43 -15.90
C ALA A 671 13.30 38.13 -15.43
N LYS A 672 13.49 37.21 -14.48
CA LYS A 672 14.80 36.78 -13.93
C LYS A 672 15.06 35.28 -14.11
N ARG A 673 14.00 34.47 -14.25
CA ARG A 673 14.03 33.01 -14.40
C ARG A 673 13.34 32.62 -15.70
N THR A 674 14.11 32.53 -16.79
CA THR A 674 13.58 32.31 -18.15
C THR A 674 12.86 30.99 -18.37
N ASN A 675 13.03 30.03 -17.45
CA ASN A 675 12.38 28.72 -17.40
C ASN A 675 11.09 28.70 -16.55
N GLN A 676 10.80 29.77 -15.79
CA GLN A 676 9.66 29.85 -14.88
C GLN A 676 8.56 30.76 -15.44
N VAL A 677 7.32 30.29 -15.34
CA VAL A 677 6.12 30.94 -15.88
C VAL A 677 5.02 30.93 -14.81
N LYS A 678 4.14 31.94 -14.86
CA LYS A 678 2.91 32.00 -14.05
C LYS A 678 1.67 32.02 -14.94
N ASP A 679 0.60 31.38 -14.47
CA ASP A 679 -0.71 31.50 -15.10
C ASP A 679 -1.31 32.87 -14.77
N SER A 680 -1.87 33.54 -15.77
CA SER A 680 -2.54 34.83 -15.64
C SER A 680 -3.97 34.73 -16.17
N PHE A 681 -4.93 34.74 -15.26
CA PHE A 681 -6.35 34.65 -15.53
C PHE A 681 -6.96 36.05 -15.71
N SER A 682 -7.69 36.27 -16.80
CA SER A 682 -8.26 37.58 -17.14
C SER A 682 -9.62 37.46 -17.82
N ASN A 683 -10.48 38.48 -17.64
CA ASN A 683 -11.73 38.58 -18.38
C ASN A 683 -11.46 38.63 -19.90
N ILE A 684 -12.36 38.09 -20.70
CA ILE A 684 -12.38 38.33 -22.15
C ILE A 684 -13.25 39.55 -22.49
N ASP A 685 -13.08 40.11 -23.68
CA ASP A 685 -13.95 41.14 -24.24
C ASP A 685 -15.00 40.55 -25.19
N GLU A 686 -16.00 41.35 -25.56
CA GLU A 686 -17.06 40.95 -26.49
C GLU A 686 -16.53 40.56 -27.87
N THR A 687 -15.38 41.12 -28.29
CA THR A 687 -14.72 40.77 -29.55
C THR A 687 -14.12 39.36 -29.50
N THR A 688 -13.40 39.02 -28.42
CA THR A 688 -12.90 37.66 -28.18
C THR A 688 -14.07 36.69 -28.05
N ALA A 689 -15.09 37.03 -27.26
CA ALA A 689 -16.26 36.20 -27.01
C ALA A 689 -17.13 35.94 -28.25
N GLY A 690 -17.26 36.94 -29.12
CA GLY A 690 -17.91 36.83 -30.43
C GLY A 690 -17.08 36.06 -31.47
N SER A 691 -15.78 35.90 -31.25
CA SER A 691 -14.92 35.04 -32.10
C SER A 691 -15.04 33.55 -31.78
N LEU A 692 -15.76 33.17 -30.71
CA LEU A 692 -15.94 31.77 -30.32
C LEU A 692 -17.14 31.18 -31.07
N THR A 693 -16.91 30.09 -31.81
CA THR A 693 -17.93 29.40 -32.60
C THR A 693 -18.05 27.91 -32.24
N SER A 694 -17.04 27.33 -31.60
CA SER A 694 -16.98 25.93 -31.18
C SER A 694 -16.06 25.74 -29.97
N ILE A 695 -16.11 24.58 -29.31
CA ILE A 695 -15.16 24.25 -28.23
C ILE A 695 -13.68 24.25 -28.68
N ASN A 696 -13.40 24.05 -29.97
CA ASN A 696 -12.06 24.17 -30.53
C ASN A 696 -11.50 25.60 -30.40
N ASP A 697 -12.35 26.62 -30.55
CA ASP A 697 -11.98 28.02 -30.30
C ASP A 697 -11.62 28.24 -28.82
N PHE A 698 -12.31 27.57 -27.90
CA PHE A 698 -12.06 27.71 -26.46
C PHE A 698 -10.68 27.15 -26.10
N ILE A 699 -10.30 26.01 -26.69
CA ILE A 699 -8.98 25.39 -26.52
C ILE A 699 -7.87 26.29 -27.09
N ASP A 700 -8.02 26.77 -28.33
CA ASP A 700 -7.01 27.58 -29.03
C ASP A 700 -6.80 28.97 -28.44
N LYS A 701 -7.88 29.63 -27.99
CA LYS A 701 -7.84 31.02 -27.49
C LYS A 701 -7.58 31.11 -25.98
N GLY A 702 -7.18 29.99 -25.36
CA GLY A 702 -6.82 29.92 -23.93
C GLY A 702 -8.01 30.13 -22.99
N ILE A 703 -9.23 29.78 -23.40
CA ILE A 703 -10.46 30.06 -22.65
C ILE A 703 -10.59 29.14 -21.43
N VAL A 704 -11.16 29.68 -20.35
CA VAL A 704 -11.56 28.96 -19.14
C VAL A 704 -12.93 29.45 -18.67
N SER A 705 -13.64 28.67 -17.86
CA SER A 705 -14.90 29.14 -17.26
C SER A 705 -14.65 30.37 -16.38
N GLY A 706 -15.51 31.39 -16.48
CA GLY A 706 -15.50 32.55 -15.58
C GLY A 706 -15.78 32.19 -14.12
N ARG A 707 -16.25 30.95 -13.88
CA ARG A 707 -16.46 30.34 -12.57
C ARG A 707 -15.16 29.78 -11.95
N LEU A 708 -14.07 29.59 -12.73
CA LEU A 708 -12.82 28.93 -12.30
C LEU A 708 -12.12 29.70 -11.17
N ALA A 709 -12.20 29.15 -9.95
CA ALA A 709 -11.61 29.72 -8.75
C ALA A 709 -10.26 29.07 -8.41
N PHE A 710 -9.14 29.61 -8.91
CA PHE A 710 -7.81 29.02 -8.72
C PHE A 710 -7.22 29.26 -7.31
N LYS A 711 -7.72 30.29 -6.60
CA LYS A 711 -7.24 30.69 -5.27
C LYS A 711 -8.38 31.32 -4.44
N GLY A 712 -8.93 30.57 -3.49
CA GLY A 712 -10.11 31.01 -2.73
C GLY A 712 -11.27 31.31 -3.68
N HIS A 713 -11.78 32.55 -3.68
CA HIS A 713 -12.79 33.03 -4.65
C HIS A 713 -12.21 33.94 -5.75
N GLN A 714 -10.91 33.83 -6.07
CA GLN A 714 -10.28 34.59 -7.15
C GLN A 714 -10.41 33.85 -8.50
N THR A 715 -11.11 34.46 -9.46
CA THR A 715 -11.28 33.94 -10.83
C THR A 715 -10.42 34.67 -11.88
N VAL A 716 -9.80 35.78 -11.49
CA VAL A 716 -8.86 36.58 -12.28
C VAL A 716 -7.67 37.02 -11.42
N GLY A 717 -6.53 37.28 -12.05
CA GLY A 717 -5.25 37.58 -11.40
C GLY A 717 -4.16 36.56 -11.79
N GLU A 718 -3.03 36.62 -11.09
CA GLU A 718 -1.87 35.76 -11.35
C GLU A 718 -1.77 34.63 -10.32
N ALA A 719 -1.62 33.39 -10.79
CA ALA A 719 -1.22 32.27 -9.95
C ALA A 719 0.31 32.30 -9.78
N THR A 720 0.78 32.90 -8.68
CA THR A 720 2.21 33.01 -8.35
C THR A 720 2.88 31.62 -8.30
N PRO A 721 4.04 31.40 -8.94
CA PRO A 721 4.68 30.08 -8.99
C PRO A 721 5.02 29.54 -7.60
N ASN A 722 4.98 28.22 -7.42
CA ASN A 722 5.13 27.54 -6.13
C ASN A 722 4.08 28.04 -5.12
N GLY A 723 2.80 27.89 -5.47
CA GLY A 723 1.69 28.34 -4.65
C GLY A 723 0.70 27.23 -4.30
N TYR A 724 0.01 27.42 -3.18
CA TYR A 724 -1.10 26.57 -2.70
C TYR A 724 -2.40 26.77 -3.52
N HIS A 725 -2.28 26.86 -4.84
CA HIS A 725 -3.40 26.89 -5.77
C HIS A 725 -3.95 25.47 -5.96
N VAL A 726 -5.20 25.38 -6.40
CA VAL A 726 -5.87 24.11 -6.70
C VAL A 726 -6.56 24.19 -8.06
N VAL A 727 -6.88 23.03 -8.64
CA VAL A 727 -7.67 22.93 -9.86
C VAL A 727 -9.07 22.45 -9.48
N PRO A 728 -10.11 23.30 -9.53
CA PRO A 728 -11.50 22.88 -9.31
C PRO A 728 -11.92 21.79 -10.30
N LEU A 729 -12.80 20.88 -9.85
CA LEU A 729 -13.18 19.70 -10.62
C LEU A 729 -14.23 20.00 -11.71
N PHE A 730 -15.14 20.94 -11.47
CA PHE A 730 -16.32 21.19 -12.31
C PHE A 730 -16.27 22.53 -13.10
N GLU A 731 -15.18 23.29 -12.97
CA GLU A 731 -14.96 24.57 -13.63
C GLU A 731 -13.93 24.39 -14.76
N PRO A 732 -14.34 24.36 -16.05
CA PRO A 732 -13.45 23.95 -17.13
C PRO A 732 -12.27 24.89 -17.36
N ILE A 733 -11.08 24.29 -17.44
CA ILE A 733 -9.93 24.83 -18.16
C ILE A 733 -9.96 24.22 -19.57
N TYR A 734 -10.65 24.87 -20.51
CA TYR A 734 -10.69 24.42 -21.90
C TYR A 734 -9.34 24.58 -22.58
N ALA A 735 -8.61 25.66 -22.23
CA ALA A 735 -7.29 26.02 -22.74
C ALA A 735 -6.34 24.83 -22.94
N GLY A 736 -5.67 24.80 -24.10
CA GLY A 736 -4.50 23.99 -24.40
C GLY A 736 -3.23 24.85 -24.51
N VAL A 737 -2.92 25.65 -23.49
CA VAL A 737 -1.70 26.49 -23.48
C VAL A 737 -0.47 25.63 -23.19
N GLN A 738 0.65 25.95 -23.84
CA GLN A 738 1.89 25.16 -23.82
C GLN A 738 3.10 26.09 -23.76
N ASN A 739 4.14 25.71 -23.03
CA ASN A 739 5.38 26.49 -22.91
C ASN A 739 6.59 25.73 -23.48
N ASP A 740 6.84 25.87 -24.79
CA ASP A 740 7.95 25.19 -25.49
C ASP A 740 9.37 25.46 -24.91
N VAL A 741 9.55 26.49 -24.07
CA VAL A 741 10.87 26.86 -23.49
C VAL A 741 11.02 26.52 -22.00
N GLY A 742 10.03 25.90 -21.37
CA GLY A 742 10.04 25.57 -19.94
C GLY A 742 8.81 24.74 -19.58
N SER A 743 8.17 25.04 -18.43
CA SER A 743 6.86 24.50 -18.10
C SER A 743 5.78 25.59 -18.04
N VAL A 744 4.51 25.23 -18.23
CA VAL A 744 3.36 26.12 -17.94
C VAL A 744 3.22 26.45 -16.44
N GLY A 745 2.26 27.30 -16.07
CA GLY A 745 2.08 27.74 -14.69
C GLY A 745 1.48 26.70 -13.74
N ASP A 746 1.55 26.99 -12.44
CA ASP A 746 1.11 26.15 -11.32
C ASP A 746 -0.27 25.47 -11.47
N VAL A 747 -1.25 26.12 -12.11
CA VAL A 747 -2.65 25.64 -12.20
C VAL A 747 -2.83 24.81 -13.47
N THR A 748 -2.30 25.29 -14.59
CA THR A 748 -2.35 24.57 -15.86
C THR A 748 -1.49 23.31 -15.83
N PHE A 749 -0.32 23.35 -15.19
CA PHE A 749 0.58 22.21 -15.00
C PHE A 749 -0.12 21.05 -14.27
N ARG A 750 -0.81 21.33 -13.16
CA ARG A 750 -1.61 20.34 -12.43
C ARG A 750 -2.73 19.76 -13.29
N ARG A 751 -3.53 20.60 -13.98
CA ARG A 751 -4.62 20.12 -14.86
C ARG A 751 -4.10 19.20 -15.97
N TYR A 752 -3.02 19.58 -16.64
CA TYR A 752 -2.46 18.79 -17.73
C TYR A 752 -1.81 17.49 -17.25
N ALA A 753 -1.23 17.46 -16.04
CA ALA A 753 -0.77 16.21 -15.43
C ALA A 753 -1.92 15.19 -15.25
N TYR A 754 -3.13 15.62 -14.87
CA TYR A 754 -4.31 14.75 -14.81
C TYR A 754 -4.86 14.37 -16.20
N GLU A 755 -4.82 15.27 -17.19
CA GLU A 755 -5.24 14.96 -18.57
C GLU A 755 -4.29 13.93 -19.24
N LEU A 756 -2.99 13.97 -18.91
CA LEU A 756 -2.01 12.97 -19.34
C LEU A 756 -2.09 11.67 -18.53
N LEU A 757 -2.42 11.73 -17.24
CA LEU A 757 -2.72 10.54 -16.41
C LEU A 757 -3.89 9.73 -16.99
N ALA A 758 -4.94 10.39 -17.49
CA ALA A 758 -6.04 9.73 -18.18
C ALA A 758 -5.55 9.00 -19.46
N GLU A 759 -4.96 9.71 -20.41
CA GLU A 759 -4.72 9.08 -21.72
C GLU A 759 -3.50 8.12 -21.73
N TYR A 760 -2.46 8.38 -20.94
CA TYR A 760 -1.19 7.64 -20.99
C TYR A 760 -0.78 6.96 -19.66
N GLY A 761 -1.51 7.19 -18.57
CA GLY A 761 -1.22 6.61 -17.26
C GLY A 761 -0.21 7.40 -16.41
N TYR A 762 0.08 6.88 -15.23
CA TYR A 762 1.00 7.52 -14.28
C TYR A 762 2.44 7.42 -14.77
N LYS A 763 2.88 6.21 -15.14
CA LYS A 763 4.27 5.95 -15.56
C LYS A 763 4.64 6.65 -16.87
N ASN A 764 3.77 6.58 -17.88
CA ASN A 764 4.09 7.05 -19.24
C ASN A 764 3.53 8.45 -19.54
N GLY A 765 2.50 8.91 -18.81
CA GLY A 765 1.89 10.23 -18.98
C GLY A 765 2.28 11.22 -17.89
N MET A 766 1.81 10.98 -16.67
CA MET A 766 1.92 11.93 -15.57
C MET A 766 3.38 12.20 -15.16
N ILE A 767 4.17 11.15 -14.98
CA ILE A 767 5.52 11.28 -14.39
C ILE A 767 6.57 11.86 -15.35
N PRO A 768 6.62 11.54 -16.66
CA PRO A 768 7.52 12.20 -17.59
C PRO A 768 7.15 13.67 -17.84
N TYR A 769 5.91 14.08 -17.54
CA TYR A 769 5.48 15.47 -17.55
C TYR A 769 5.85 16.21 -16.25
N LEU A 770 5.58 15.61 -15.08
CA LEU A 770 5.82 16.22 -13.77
C LEU A 770 7.31 16.29 -13.37
N SER A 771 8.14 15.36 -13.86
CA SER A 771 9.55 15.21 -13.48
C SER A 771 10.52 15.74 -14.55
N ASN A 772 11.79 15.89 -14.16
CA ASN A 772 12.87 16.36 -15.02
C ASN A 772 13.49 15.25 -15.89
N GLN A 773 12.68 14.29 -16.36
CA GLN A 773 13.05 13.42 -17.49
C GLN A 773 13.24 14.23 -18.77
N TYR A 774 12.45 15.30 -18.90
CA TYR A 774 12.48 16.29 -19.97
C TYR A 774 12.49 17.68 -19.34
N ALA A 775 13.22 18.64 -19.93
CA ALA A 775 13.42 19.95 -19.31
C ALA A 775 12.25 20.91 -19.58
N ASN A 776 11.52 20.71 -20.67
CA ASN A 776 10.45 21.59 -21.12
C ASN A 776 9.25 20.81 -21.68
N ASP A 777 8.12 21.50 -21.81
CA ASP A 777 6.85 20.90 -22.25
C ASP A 777 6.92 20.39 -23.69
N LYS A 778 7.74 21.00 -24.55
CA LYS A 778 7.94 20.52 -25.91
C LYS A 778 8.59 19.13 -25.95
N GLU A 779 9.68 18.94 -25.22
CA GLU A 779 10.34 17.64 -25.09
C GLU A 779 9.42 16.61 -24.42
N ALA A 780 8.77 16.99 -23.32
CA ALA A 780 7.88 16.09 -22.58
C ALA A 780 6.69 15.66 -23.43
N LEU A 781 5.96 16.60 -24.04
CA LEU A 781 4.78 16.30 -24.84
C LEU A 781 5.15 15.59 -26.15
N ALA A 782 6.31 15.85 -26.76
CA ALA A 782 6.79 15.08 -27.91
C ALA A 782 7.21 13.64 -27.57
N ALA A 783 7.52 13.34 -26.29
CA ALA A 783 7.85 12.00 -25.82
C ALA A 783 6.63 11.23 -25.26
N ILE A 784 5.61 11.95 -24.76
CA ILE A 784 4.40 11.37 -24.16
C ILE A 784 3.27 11.18 -25.19
N LEU A 785 3.03 12.21 -26.04
CA LEU A 785 1.88 12.22 -26.94
C LEU A 785 2.15 11.38 -28.19
N ASP A 786 1.12 10.68 -28.68
CA ASP A 786 1.19 9.99 -29.98
C ASP A 786 1.65 10.94 -31.11
N ASN A 787 2.38 10.39 -32.08
CA ASN A 787 2.92 11.14 -33.24
C ASN A 787 1.86 11.95 -34.01
N ALA A 788 0.58 11.57 -33.95
CA ALA A 788 -0.53 12.32 -34.55
C ALA A 788 -0.71 13.73 -33.96
N TYR A 789 -0.35 13.93 -32.69
CA TYR A 789 -0.45 15.22 -31.99
C TYR A 789 0.82 16.08 -32.13
N GLN A 790 1.94 15.50 -32.60
CA GLN A 790 3.22 16.20 -32.83
C GLN A 790 3.75 16.99 -31.61
N GLY A 791 3.50 16.51 -30.39
CA GLY A 791 3.85 17.21 -29.15
C GLY A 791 3.05 18.50 -28.89
N ASN A 792 1.88 18.66 -29.52
CA ASN A 792 1.00 19.83 -29.37
C ASN A 792 -0.22 19.52 -28.49
N LEU A 793 -0.27 20.16 -27.32
CA LEU A 793 -1.33 19.96 -26.33
C LEU A 793 -2.72 20.39 -26.82
N ALA A 794 -2.82 21.42 -27.64
CA ALA A 794 -4.10 21.89 -28.18
C ALA A 794 -4.69 20.90 -29.20
N ILE A 795 -3.88 20.29 -30.06
CA ILE A 795 -4.33 19.22 -30.99
C ILE A 795 -4.78 17.99 -30.19
N PHE A 796 -3.98 17.56 -29.20
CA PHE A 796 -4.34 16.50 -28.27
C PHE A 796 -5.70 16.77 -27.61
N LYS A 797 -5.87 17.94 -26.98
CA LYS A 797 -7.08 18.28 -26.22
C LYS A 797 -8.33 18.39 -27.09
N LYS A 798 -8.21 18.85 -28.33
CA LYS A 798 -9.30 18.83 -29.32
C LYS A 798 -9.79 17.42 -29.61
N ASP A 799 -8.86 16.47 -29.82
CA ASP A 799 -9.24 15.07 -30.00
C ASP A 799 -9.78 14.43 -28.71
N MET A 800 -9.25 14.83 -27.54
CA MET A 800 -9.80 14.38 -26.26
C MET A 800 -11.27 14.72 -26.13
N PHE A 801 -11.69 15.95 -26.44
CA PHE A 801 -13.10 16.33 -26.48
C PHE A 801 -13.86 15.60 -27.59
N LYS A 802 -13.34 15.59 -28.82
CA LYS A 802 -13.96 14.93 -29.98
C LYS A 802 -14.37 13.48 -29.68
N ARG A 803 -13.47 12.66 -29.12
CA ARG A 803 -13.72 11.24 -28.81
C ARG A 803 -14.80 11.02 -27.72
N ARG A 804 -15.18 12.06 -26.95
CA ARG A 804 -16.34 12.03 -26.05
C ARG A 804 -17.60 12.59 -26.71
N ILE A 805 -17.47 13.65 -27.51
CA ILE A 805 -18.57 14.22 -28.32
C ILE A 805 -19.16 13.17 -29.26
N GLU A 806 -18.32 12.35 -29.90
CA GLU A 806 -18.74 11.23 -30.77
C GLU A 806 -19.45 10.08 -30.02
N LYS A 807 -19.52 10.13 -28.68
CA LYS A 807 -20.15 9.11 -27.82
C LYS A 807 -21.33 9.63 -26.99
N VAL A 808 -21.77 10.87 -27.14
CA VAL A 808 -22.80 11.44 -26.23
C VAL A 808 -24.14 10.69 -26.27
N ASP A 809 -24.56 10.15 -27.41
CA ASP A 809 -25.77 9.32 -27.51
C ASP A 809 -25.60 7.92 -26.87
N GLN A 810 -24.34 7.48 -26.70
CA GLN A 810 -23.99 6.24 -26.03
C GLN A 810 -24.00 6.36 -24.49
N LEU A 811 -24.12 7.55 -23.90
CA LEU A 811 -24.15 7.73 -22.44
C LEU A 811 -25.22 6.85 -21.77
N LYS A 812 -24.88 6.16 -20.68
CA LYS A 812 -25.83 5.49 -19.79
C LYS A 812 -26.85 6.50 -19.25
N GLU A 813 -28.08 6.05 -19.11
CA GLU A 813 -29.15 6.85 -18.52
C GLU A 813 -28.88 7.15 -17.05
N THR A 814 -29.31 8.33 -16.60
CA THR A 814 -29.29 8.71 -15.17
C THR A 814 -30.74 8.86 -14.66
N PRO A 815 -30.93 9.15 -13.36
CA PRO A 815 -32.22 9.62 -12.83
C PRO A 815 -32.57 11.05 -13.26
N TYR A 816 -31.68 11.77 -13.95
CA TYR A 816 -31.82 13.20 -14.29
C TYR A 816 -31.97 13.44 -15.80
N PHE A 817 -31.41 12.57 -16.64
CA PHE A 817 -31.52 12.60 -18.09
C PHE A 817 -31.41 11.19 -18.69
N LYS A 818 -32.13 10.95 -19.78
CA LYS A 818 -32.13 9.71 -20.57
C LYS A 818 -31.35 9.83 -21.87
N LYS A 819 -31.17 11.05 -22.37
CA LYS A 819 -30.43 11.38 -23.60
C LYS A 819 -29.60 12.64 -23.42
N TYR A 820 -28.57 12.82 -24.24
CA TYR A 820 -27.71 14.01 -24.20
C TYR A 820 -28.51 15.32 -24.39
N SER A 821 -29.57 15.32 -25.21
CA SER A 821 -30.45 16.49 -25.39
C SER A 821 -31.11 16.99 -24.10
N GLU A 822 -31.39 16.09 -23.15
CA GLU A 822 -31.99 16.43 -21.85
C GLU A 822 -30.93 17.01 -20.91
N LEU A 823 -29.73 16.41 -20.89
CA LEU A 823 -28.55 16.98 -20.20
C LEU A 823 -28.22 18.39 -20.71
N GLN A 824 -28.23 18.59 -22.02
CA GLN A 824 -27.97 19.89 -22.64
C GLN A 824 -29.03 20.94 -22.24
N THR A 825 -30.29 20.53 -22.07
CA THR A 825 -31.38 21.41 -21.59
C THR A 825 -31.17 21.80 -20.13
N LEU A 826 -30.79 20.85 -19.26
CA LEU A 826 -30.46 21.13 -17.85
C LEU A 826 -29.28 22.10 -17.74
N MET A 827 -28.27 21.95 -18.61
CA MET A 827 -27.11 22.84 -18.65
C MET A 827 -27.46 24.25 -19.17
N ASP A 828 -28.36 24.36 -20.16
CA ASP A 828 -28.87 25.65 -20.64
C ASP A 828 -29.58 26.42 -19.51
N GLU A 829 -30.44 25.73 -18.74
CA GLU A 829 -31.09 26.30 -17.56
C GLU A 829 -30.10 26.72 -16.47
N ALA A 830 -29.08 25.90 -16.19
CA ALA A 830 -28.08 26.17 -15.17
C ALA A 830 -27.23 27.40 -15.53
N ILE A 831 -26.82 27.51 -16.80
CA ILE A 831 -26.06 28.66 -17.31
C ILE A 831 -26.88 29.96 -17.25
N VAL A 832 -28.20 29.92 -17.51
CA VAL A 832 -29.05 31.12 -17.35
C VAL A 832 -29.11 31.56 -15.88
N LYS A 833 -29.30 30.62 -14.94
CA LYS A 833 -29.38 30.90 -13.49
C LYS A 833 -28.07 31.51 -12.95
N ASP A 834 -26.93 30.91 -13.32
CA ASP A 834 -25.60 31.40 -12.92
C ASP A 834 -25.25 32.73 -13.60
N LEU A 835 -25.53 32.91 -14.90
CA LEU A 835 -25.35 34.18 -15.62
C LEU A 835 -26.11 35.33 -14.98
N GLU A 836 -27.38 35.10 -14.60
CA GLU A 836 -28.18 36.10 -13.89
C GLU A 836 -27.53 36.50 -12.56
N GLN A 837 -27.05 35.54 -11.78
CA GLN A 837 -26.41 35.84 -10.50
C GLN A 837 -25.05 36.52 -10.69
N MET A 838 -24.23 36.09 -11.65
CA MET A 838 -22.99 36.78 -12.02
C MET A 838 -23.26 38.21 -12.49
N LYS A 839 -24.33 38.47 -13.25
CA LYS A 839 -24.77 39.83 -13.62
C LYS A 839 -25.15 40.67 -12.39
N ARG A 840 -25.93 40.12 -11.45
CA ARG A 840 -26.26 40.79 -10.18
C ARG A 840 -24.99 41.11 -9.37
N ASN A 841 -24.09 40.14 -9.20
CA ASN A 841 -22.83 40.32 -8.48
C ASN A 841 -21.96 41.42 -9.11
N LYS A 842 -21.81 41.41 -10.44
CA LYS A 842 -21.07 42.43 -11.22
C LYS A 842 -21.72 43.82 -11.10
N GLN A 843 -23.05 43.91 -11.10
CA GLN A 843 -23.78 45.17 -10.93
C GLN A 843 -23.60 45.78 -9.52
N TYR A 844 -23.57 44.95 -8.48
CA TYR A 844 -23.42 45.40 -7.09
C TYR A 844 -21.96 45.45 -6.59
N GLY A 845 -20.96 45.22 -7.46
CA GLY A 845 -19.54 45.24 -7.10
C GLY A 845 -19.13 44.13 -6.12
N GLN A 846 -19.89 43.04 -6.08
CA GLN A 846 -19.63 41.88 -5.22
C GLN A 846 -18.65 40.90 -5.90
N ASN A 847 -18.12 39.93 -5.14
CA ASN A 847 -17.37 38.84 -5.75
C ASN A 847 -18.27 38.07 -6.72
N ILE A 848 -17.76 37.80 -7.92
CA ILE A 848 -18.54 37.28 -9.05
C ILE A 848 -19.22 35.93 -8.75
N LEU A 849 -18.68 35.13 -7.82
CA LEU A 849 -19.14 33.78 -7.49
C LEU A 849 -20.23 33.71 -6.42
N ILE A 850 -20.61 34.82 -5.77
CA ILE A 850 -21.55 34.79 -4.63
C ILE A 850 -22.92 34.27 -5.09
N GLY A 851 -23.31 33.08 -4.61
CA GLY A 851 -24.55 32.40 -5.00
C GLY A 851 -24.57 31.80 -6.41
N VAL A 852 -23.40 31.67 -7.06
CA VAL A 852 -23.26 31.10 -8.42
C VAL A 852 -22.90 29.62 -8.29
N THR A 853 -23.91 28.75 -8.22
CA THR A 853 -23.73 27.31 -7.98
C THR A 853 -24.47 26.41 -8.96
N ALA A 854 -25.37 26.92 -9.81
CA ALA A 854 -26.31 26.09 -10.55
C ALA A 854 -25.63 25.12 -11.53
N VAL A 855 -24.56 25.56 -12.21
CA VAL A 855 -23.75 24.71 -13.08
C VAL A 855 -22.88 23.74 -12.27
N HIS A 856 -22.32 24.19 -11.13
CA HIS A 856 -21.48 23.37 -10.27
C HIS A 856 -22.29 22.22 -9.63
N ASP A 857 -23.42 22.53 -9.00
CA ASP A 857 -24.32 21.54 -8.39
C ASP A 857 -24.86 20.55 -9.44
N LEU A 858 -25.19 21.01 -10.66
CA LEU A 858 -25.60 20.12 -11.75
C LEU A 858 -24.49 19.14 -12.14
N LYS A 859 -23.27 19.63 -12.36
CA LYS A 859 -22.11 18.79 -12.71
C LYS A 859 -21.74 17.83 -11.59
N GLN A 860 -21.65 18.32 -10.35
CA GLN A 860 -21.37 17.52 -9.17
C GLN A 860 -22.35 16.34 -9.06
N LYS A 861 -23.66 16.62 -9.12
CA LYS A 861 -24.71 15.61 -9.00
C LYS A 861 -24.66 14.53 -10.07
N ILE A 862 -24.28 14.87 -11.31
CA ILE A 862 -24.11 13.90 -12.41
C ILE A 862 -22.82 13.09 -12.24
N PHE A 863 -21.74 13.75 -11.82
CA PHE A 863 -20.46 13.10 -11.56
C PHE A 863 -20.56 12.11 -10.38
N GLU A 864 -21.19 12.49 -9.28
CA GLU A 864 -21.46 11.63 -8.12
C GLU A 864 -22.33 10.42 -8.50
N PHE A 865 -23.32 10.61 -9.38
CA PHE A 865 -24.11 9.49 -9.90
C PHE A 865 -23.22 8.51 -10.69
N TYR A 866 -22.44 8.99 -11.67
CA TYR A 866 -21.60 8.11 -12.49
C TYR A 866 -20.45 7.47 -11.70
N LEU A 867 -19.83 8.18 -10.75
CA LEU A 867 -18.79 7.65 -9.86
C LEU A 867 -19.30 6.41 -9.09
N ASN A 868 -20.56 6.46 -8.64
CA ASN A 868 -21.17 5.34 -7.93
C ASN A 868 -21.72 4.25 -8.87
N ASP A 869 -22.44 4.58 -9.95
CA ASP A 869 -22.94 3.61 -10.95
C ASP A 869 -21.83 2.75 -11.55
N THR A 870 -20.66 3.35 -11.77
CA THR A 870 -19.51 2.68 -12.37
C THR A 870 -18.61 1.94 -11.38
N SER A 871 -18.91 1.97 -10.08
CA SER A 871 -18.04 1.47 -9.00
C SER A 871 -16.63 2.07 -9.07
N ASP A 872 -16.53 3.39 -8.89
CA ASP A 872 -15.32 4.19 -9.07
C ASP A 872 -14.68 4.01 -10.46
N PHE A 873 -15.47 4.18 -11.53
CA PHE A 873 -15.00 4.09 -12.90
C PHE A 873 -14.26 2.79 -13.24
N ARG A 874 -14.59 1.68 -12.57
CA ARG A 874 -14.22 0.31 -13.01
C ARG A 874 -15.07 -0.17 -14.20
N ASN A 875 -16.15 0.54 -14.46
CA ASN A 875 -17.05 0.34 -15.59
C ASN A 875 -17.15 1.66 -16.36
N THR A 876 -17.46 1.61 -17.66
CA THR A 876 -17.65 2.83 -18.45
C THR A 876 -18.99 3.51 -18.16
N ILE A 877 -19.05 4.82 -18.39
CA ILE A 877 -20.29 5.62 -18.40
C ILE A 877 -21.10 5.45 -19.68
N TYR A 878 -20.55 4.79 -20.70
CA TYR A 878 -21.25 4.48 -21.95
C TYR A 878 -22.03 3.16 -21.84
N LYS A 879 -23.07 3.03 -22.67
CA LYS A 879 -23.84 1.80 -22.87
C LYS A 879 -22.95 0.74 -23.52
N GLU A 880 -23.20 -0.54 -23.23
CA GLU A 880 -22.46 -1.63 -23.86
C GLU A 880 -22.68 -1.64 -25.38
N THR A 881 -21.57 -1.69 -26.13
CA THR A 881 -21.59 -1.86 -27.58
C THR A 881 -22.05 -3.27 -27.93
N VAL A 882 -23.24 -3.41 -28.51
CA VAL A 882 -23.80 -4.72 -28.84
C VAL A 882 -23.17 -5.24 -30.12
N TYR A 883 -22.16 -6.11 -29.96
CA TYR A 883 -21.56 -6.84 -31.07
C TYR A 883 -22.44 -8.02 -31.49
N GLY A 884 -23.02 -7.93 -32.67
CA GLY A 884 -23.86 -8.96 -33.28
C GLY A 884 -23.18 -9.70 -34.43
N LYS A 885 -23.94 -10.61 -35.04
CA LYS A 885 -23.62 -11.20 -36.35
C LYS A 885 -24.84 -11.09 -37.23
N ASP A 886 -24.65 -10.56 -38.43
CA ASP A 886 -25.65 -10.60 -39.50
C ASP A 886 -25.23 -11.65 -40.53
N ILE A 887 -26.18 -12.50 -40.94
CA ILE A 887 -25.93 -13.70 -41.73
C ILE A 887 -26.78 -13.65 -42.99
N GLU A 888 -26.11 -13.45 -44.12
CA GLU A 888 -26.71 -13.34 -45.44
C GLU A 888 -26.45 -14.63 -46.23
N GLU A 889 -27.48 -15.45 -46.40
CA GLU A 889 -27.39 -16.71 -47.13
C GLU A 889 -27.92 -16.56 -48.56
N THR A 890 -27.09 -16.90 -49.54
CA THR A 890 -27.43 -16.89 -50.97
C THR A 890 -27.24 -18.29 -51.54
N ARG A 891 -28.23 -18.80 -52.29
CA ARG A 891 -28.06 -20.03 -53.07
C ARG A 891 -27.63 -19.68 -54.49
N GLU A 892 -26.58 -20.33 -54.95
CA GLU A 892 -26.09 -20.25 -56.33
C GLU A 892 -26.10 -21.66 -56.95
N ASP A 893 -26.64 -21.76 -58.16
CA ASP A 893 -26.65 -23.00 -58.92
C ASP A 893 -25.23 -23.33 -59.44
N ILE A 894 -24.85 -24.60 -59.33
CA ILE A 894 -23.65 -25.16 -59.96
C ILE A 894 -24.08 -25.65 -61.35
N PRO A 895 -23.62 -25.02 -62.44
CA PRO A 895 -24.16 -25.26 -63.78
C PRO A 895 -23.91 -26.70 -64.26
N ILE A 896 -24.94 -27.31 -64.85
CA ILE A 896 -24.85 -28.69 -65.36
C ILE A 896 -23.78 -28.79 -66.44
N THR A 897 -22.83 -29.70 -66.24
CA THR A 897 -21.89 -30.13 -67.29
C THR A 897 -22.50 -31.26 -68.12
N ILE A 898 -22.23 -31.28 -69.43
CA ILE A 898 -22.66 -32.36 -70.33
C ILE A 898 -21.51 -33.36 -70.49
N THR A 899 -21.82 -34.65 -70.44
CA THR A 899 -20.89 -35.73 -70.76
C THR A 899 -21.51 -36.71 -71.76
N HIS A 900 -20.68 -37.27 -72.63
CA HIS A 900 -21.11 -38.24 -73.64
C HIS A 900 -20.64 -39.64 -73.26
N ARG A 901 -21.49 -40.64 -73.51
CA ARG A 901 -21.20 -42.07 -73.31
C ARG A 901 -21.83 -42.88 -74.44
N GLU A 902 -21.51 -44.16 -74.50
CA GLU A 902 -22.04 -45.12 -75.47
C GLU A 902 -22.84 -46.20 -74.75
N ASP A 903 -23.92 -46.68 -75.38
CA ASP A 903 -24.77 -47.76 -74.85
C ASP A 903 -25.05 -48.78 -75.95
N ALA A 904 -24.36 -49.93 -75.88
CA ALA A 904 -24.45 -51.01 -76.85
C ALA A 904 -25.80 -51.78 -76.86
N ASN A 905 -26.82 -51.31 -76.13
CA ASN A 905 -28.17 -51.86 -76.17
C ASN A 905 -29.10 -51.13 -77.16
N LEU A 906 -28.81 -49.85 -77.45
CA LEU A 906 -29.49 -48.98 -78.41
C LEU A 906 -28.84 -49.10 -79.79
N TRP A 907 -29.63 -49.05 -80.86
CA TRP A 907 -29.12 -49.14 -82.24
C TRP A 907 -28.34 -47.89 -82.65
N GLU A 908 -27.47 -47.99 -83.66
CA GLU A 908 -26.55 -46.89 -84.07
C GLU A 908 -27.24 -45.57 -84.48
N ASP A 909 -28.53 -45.59 -84.78
CA ASP A 909 -29.38 -44.44 -85.07
C ASP A 909 -30.21 -43.93 -83.87
N GLU A 910 -30.11 -44.56 -82.70
CA GLU A 910 -30.83 -44.21 -81.48
C GLU A 910 -29.95 -43.48 -80.43
N THR A 911 -30.53 -42.53 -79.70
CA THR A 911 -29.86 -41.83 -78.59
C THR A 911 -30.77 -41.73 -77.36
N ARG A 912 -30.23 -42.01 -76.17
CA ARG A 912 -30.91 -41.79 -74.88
C ARG A 912 -30.20 -40.69 -74.10
N THR A 913 -30.93 -39.65 -73.70
CA THR A 913 -30.42 -38.61 -72.81
C THR A 913 -30.94 -38.84 -71.40
N GLU A 914 -30.03 -39.02 -70.45
CA GLU A 914 -30.30 -38.94 -69.02
C GLU A 914 -30.02 -37.49 -68.59
N VAL A 915 -31.09 -36.74 -68.32
CA VAL A 915 -31.03 -35.30 -68.02
C VAL A 915 -30.39 -35.09 -66.65
N GLY A 916 -29.35 -34.27 -66.60
CA GLY A 916 -28.64 -33.91 -65.38
C GLY A 916 -29.43 -32.91 -64.53
N GLU A 917 -29.02 -32.78 -63.28
CA GLU A 917 -29.61 -31.85 -62.32
C GLU A 917 -28.58 -30.81 -61.87
N LEU A 918 -28.99 -29.54 -61.80
CA LEU A 918 -28.18 -28.47 -61.24
C LEU A 918 -27.75 -28.84 -59.82
N GLY A 919 -26.46 -28.64 -59.54
CA GLY A 919 -25.99 -28.62 -58.16
C GLY A 919 -26.40 -27.30 -57.51
N VAL A 920 -26.37 -27.25 -56.18
CA VAL A 920 -26.66 -26.02 -55.43
C VAL A 920 -25.58 -25.86 -54.37
N LYS A 921 -24.93 -24.70 -54.37
CA LYS A 921 -24.08 -24.25 -53.27
C LYS A 921 -24.79 -23.14 -52.48
N LEU A 922 -24.74 -23.26 -51.17
CA LEU A 922 -25.09 -22.21 -50.22
C LEU A 922 -23.83 -21.37 -49.99
N ILE A 923 -23.95 -20.05 -50.12
CA ILE A 923 -22.94 -19.08 -49.76
C ILE A 923 -23.48 -18.29 -48.58
N THR A 924 -22.86 -18.50 -47.42
CA THR A 924 -23.19 -17.83 -46.16
C THR A 924 -22.16 -16.73 -45.93
N LYS A 925 -22.57 -15.46 -46.02
CA LYS A 925 -21.74 -14.31 -45.65
C LYS A 925 -22.05 -13.93 -44.19
N ILE A 926 -21.04 -13.98 -43.33
CA ILE A 926 -21.16 -13.60 -41.92
C ILE A 926 -20.49 -12.25 -41.72
N TRP A 927 -21.29 -11.22 -41.47
CA TRP A 927 -20.82 -9.89 -41.09
C TRP A 927 -20.78 -9.79 -39.56
N ILE A 928 -19.71 -9.23 -39.02
CA ILE A 928 -19.73 -8.72 -37.64
C ILE A 928 -20.57 -7.44 -37.67
N THR A 929 -21.46 -7.25 -36.71
CA THR A 929 -22.22 -5.99 -36.58
C THR A 929 -21.90 -5.29 -35.27
N GLU A 930 -21.84 -3.96 -35.31
CA GLU A 930 -21.75 -3.09 -34.13
C GLU A 930 -23.06 -2.32 -34.01
N ASN A 931 -23.82 -2.55 -32.94
CA ASN A 931 -25.15 -1.97 -32.72
C ASN A 931 -26.11 -2.16 -33.92
N GLY A 932 -25.93 -3.24 -34.68
CA GLY A 932 -26.69 -3.58 -35.90
C GLY A 932 -26.07 -3.12 -37.23
N VAL A 933 -24.99 -2.32 -37.23
CA VAL A 933 -24.31 -1.86 -38.45
C VAL A 933 -23.18 -2.83 -38.83
N ARG A 934 -23.13 -3.27 -40.09
CA ARG A 934 -22.08 -4.19 -40.60
C ARG A 934 -20.69 -3.54 -40.56
N LEU A 935 -19.72 -4.21 -39.93
CA LEU A 935 -18.31 -3.83 -39.86
C LEU A 935 -17.44 -4.69 -40.78
N GLY A 936 -16.51 -4.06 -41.49
CA GLY A 936 -15.49 -4.71 -42.31
C GLY A 936 -16.05 -5.49 -43.51
N GLU A 937 -15.22 -6.36 -44.09
CA GLU A 937 -15.64 -7.33 -45.11
C GLU A 937 -16.23 -8.59 -44.45
N PRO A 938 -17.21 -9.28 -45.07
CA PRO A 938 -17.82 -10.46 -44.50
C PRO A 938 -16.90 -11.68 -44.55
N ILE A 939 -17.01 -12.56 -43.55
CA ILE A 939 -16.46 -13.91 -43.63
C ILE A 939 -17.36 -14.71 -44.58
N ILE A 940 -16.86 -15.05 -45.77
CA ILE A 940 -17.59 -15.81 -46.77
C ILE A 940 -17.30 -17.31 -46.59
N VAL A 941 -18.35 -18.09 -46.31
CA VAL A 941 -18.29 -19.55 -46.24
C VAL A 941 -19.17 -20.13 -47.33
N SER A 942 -18.67 -21.10 -48.11
CA SER A 942 -19.44 -21.79 -49.15
C SER A 942 -19.56 -23.28 -48.87
N LYS A 943 -20.77 -23.83 -48.99
CA LYS A 943 -21.09 -25.24 -48.77
C LYS A 943 -21.90 -25.78 -49.95
N VAL A 944 -21.46 -26.87 -50.57
CA VAL A 944 -22.29 -27.59 -51.54
C VAL A 944 -23.40 -28.33 -50.78
N GLU A 945 -24.66 -27.95 -51.00
CA GLU A 945 -25.82 -28.65 -50.45
C GLU A 945 -26.25 -29.81 -51.35
N LYS A 946 -26.12 -29.62 -52.67
CA LYS A 946 -26.41 -30.62 -53.69
C LYS A 946 -25.28 -30.62 -54.72
N ALA A 947 -24.60 -31.75 -54.89
CA ALA A 947 -23.62 -31.90 -55.98
C ALA A 947 -24.35 -31.86 -57.34
N MET A 948 -23.72 -31.27 -58.36
CA MET A 948 -24.29 -31.31 -59.72
C MET A 948 -24.29 -32.75 -60.25
N VAL A 949 -25.36 -33.13 -60.94
CA VAL A 949 -25.42 -34.37 -61.71
C VAL A 949 -25.26 -33.99 -63.18
N PRO A 950 -24.21 -34.44 -63.88
CA PRO A 950 -24.01 -34.08 -65.28
C PRO A 950 -25.10 -34.68 -66.16
N THR A 951 -25.51 -33.97 -67.22
CA THR A 951 -26.35 -34.57 -68.27
C THR A 951 -25.52 -35.59 -69.02
N VAL A 952 -26.01 -36.83 -69.11
CA VAL A 952 -25.32 -37.91 -69.82
C VAL A 952 -26.10 -38.26 -71.09
N ILE A 953 -25.48 -38.00 -72.24
CA ILE A 953 -26.04 -38.32 -73.55
C ILE A 953 -25.41 -39.63 -74.02
N TYR A 954 -26.19 -40.71 -73.99
CA TYR A 954 -25.81 -42.01 -74.51
C TYR A 954 -26.17 -42.11 -75.99
N ARG A 955 -25.20 -42.50 -76.81
CA ARG A 955 -25.41 -42.90 -78.21
C ARG A 955 -25.45 -44.43 -78.31
N GLY A 956 -26.37 -44.94 -79.12
CA GLY A 956 -26.41 -46.37 -79.42
C GLY A 956 -25.20 -46.80 -80.25
N THR A 957 -24.69 -48.00 -79.96
CA THR A 957 -23.56 -48.61 -80.68
C THR A 957 -23.83 -50.07 -81.06
N LYS A 958 -25.11 -50.45 -81.11
CA LYS A 958 -25.56 -51.79 -81.50
C LYS A 958 -25.76 -51.87 -83.02
N PRO A 959 -24.94 -52.61 -83.77
CA PRO A 959 -24.99 -52.61 -85.22
C PRO A 959 -26.21 -53.35 -85.75
N ILE A 960 -26.81 -52.81 -86.82
CA ILE A 960 -28.07 -53.31 -87.41
C ILE A 960 -27.88 -54.62 -88.20
N ASP A 961 -26.64 -54.90 -88.62
CA ASP A 961 -26.17 -56.09 -89.36
C ASP A 961 -24.96 -56.72 -88.64
N SER A 962 -24.74 -58.03 -88.77
CA SER A 962 -23.62 -58.71 -88.08
C SER A 962 -23.07 -59.95 -88.78
N GLU A 963 -21.79 -60.27 -88.52
CA GLU A 963 -21.03 -61.34 -89.17
C GLU A 963 -20.07 -62.02 -88.18
N THR A 964 -19.70 -63.30 -88.37
CA THR A 964 -18.79 -64.05 -87.47
C THR A 964 -17.60 -64.69 -88.21
N VAL A 965 -16.40 -64.67 -87.60
CA VAL A 965 -15.10 -64.74 -88.34
C VAL A 965 -13.90 -65.44 -87.62
N THR A 966 -13.11 -66.37 -88.24
CA THR A 966 -12.05 -67.26 -87.56
C THR A 966 -10.95 -68.03 -88.44
N GLU A 967 -9.61 -67.72 -88.49
CA GLU A 967 -8.63 -68.32 -89.51
C GLU A 967 -7.03 -68.11 -89.43
N THR A 968 -6.18 -68.50 -90.46
CA THR A 968 -4.62 -68.51 -90.52
C THR A 968 -3.82 -68.64 -91.90
N GLU A 969 -2.64 -68.08 -92.38
CA GLU A 969 -1.54 -67.03 -92.09
C GLU A 969 -0.49 -66.69 -93.29
N GLU A 970 0.00 -65.41 -93.57
CA GLU A 970 1.30 -64.93 -94.29
C GLU A 970 1.53 -63.38 -94.75
N ASP A 971 2.67 -62.66 -94.41
CA ASP A 971 3.27 -61.25 -94.74
C ASP A 971 2.79 -59.79 -94.24
N ILE A 972 3.70 -58.76 -93.97
CA ILE A 972 3.46 -57.27 -93.63
C ILE A 972 4.73 -56.29 -93.73
N PRO A 973 4.66 -55.01 -94.22
CA PRO A 973 5.73 -53.95 -94.17
C PRO A 973 5.71 -52.87 -93.00
N VAL A 974 6.77 -52.04 -92.85
CA VAL A 974 7.17 -51.19 -91.66
C VAL A 974 6.74 -49.70 -91.63
N THR A 975 6.65 -49.08 -90.42
CA THR A 975 6.33 -47.64 -90.14
C THR A 975 7.30 -46.93 -89.14
N ILE A 976 6.98 -45.71 -88.63
CA ILE A 976 7.86 -44.83 -87.80
C ILE A 976 7.10 -44.20 -86.61
N LYS A 977 7.79 -43.89 -85.49
CA LYS A 977 7.29 -43.27 -84.23
C LYS A 977 8.30 -42.27 -83.62
N GLU A 978 7.86 -41.27 -82.85
CA GLU A 978 8.71 -40.42 -81.98
C GLU A 978 8.38 -40.62 -80.49
N GLU A 979 9.40 -40.52 -79.62
CA GLU A 979 9.33 -40.63 -78.14
C GLU A 979 10.35 -39.68 -77.46
N THR A 980 10.33 -39.59 -76.12
CA THR A 980 11.23 -38.72 -75.33
C THR A 980 12.04 -39.52 -74.30
N ASP A 981 13.29 -39.09 -74.05
CA ASP A 981 14.23 -39.76 -73.14
C ASP A 981 14.66 -38.80 -71.99
N ALA A 982 14.20 -39.09 -70.78
CA ALA A 982 14.47 -38.27 -69.60
C ALA A 982 15.89 -38.45 -69.00
N THR A 983 16.73 -39.30 -69.58
CA THR A 983 18.11 -39.51 -69.11
C THR A 983 19.13 -38.58 -69.80
N MET A 984 18.78 -38.11 -71.00
CA MET A 984 19.55 -37.23 -71.89
C MET A 984 19.12 -35.77 -71.73
N TYR A 985 20.06 -34.82 -71.85
CA TYR A 985 19.78 -33.39 -71.72
C TYR A 985 18.99 -32.84 -72.92
N THR A 986 18.33 -31.69 -72.74
CA THR A 986 17.38 -31.11 -73.74
C THR A 986 17.99 -30.70 -75.08
N ASP A 987 19.31 -30.84 -75.24
CA ASP A 987 20.10 -30.60 -76.45
C ASP A 987 20.56 -31.91 -77.17
N GLU A 988 20.13 -33.10 -76.72
CA GLU A 988 20.59 -34.41 -77.25
C GLU A 988 19.46 -35.26 -77.91
N VAL A 989 19.81 -36.13 -78.88
CA VAL A 989 18.87 -36.94 -79.71
C VAL A 989 19.45 -38.33 -80.04
N ARG A 990 18.60 -39.39 -80.14
CA ARG A 990 18.96 -40.78 -80.52
C ARG A 990 17.91 -41.40 -81.47
N THR A 991 18.26 -42.42 -82.28
CA THR A 991 17.35 -43.10 -83.24
C THR A 991 17.61 -44.60 -83.32
N GLU A 992 16.56 -45.43 -83.49
CA GLU A 992 16.60 -46.90 -83.52
C GLU A 992 15.66 -47.47 -84.61
N GLU A 993 16.08 -48.45 -85.45
CA GLU A 993 15.37 -48.86 -86.69
C GLU A 993 14.50 -50.16 -86.62
N GLY A 994 13.40 -50.17 -87.39
CA GLY A 994 12.36 -51.23 -87.46
C GLY A 994 12.49 -52.31 -88.57
N ARG A 995 11.62 -53.36 -88.56
CA ARG A 995 11.72 -54.62 -89.40
C ARG A 995 10.35 -55.31 -89.70
N ALA A 996 10.24 -56.11 -90.77
CA ALA A 996 8.96 -56.57 -91.42
C ALA A 996 8.49 -58.06 -91.27
N GLY A 997 7.30 -58.43 -91.82
CA GLY A 997 6.49 -59.70 -91.79
C GLY A 997 5.44 -59.71 -90.64
N LEU A 998 4.23 -60.34 -90.60
CA LEU A 998 3.51 -61.45 -91.32
C LEU A 998 1.93 -61.44 -91.13
N LYS A 999 1.07 -61.96 -92.03
CA LYS A 999 -0.45 -61.91 -91.97
C LYS A 999 -1.21 -63.08 -91.28
N ARG A 1000 -2.49 -62.91 -90.88
CA ARG A 1000 -3.47 -63.91 -90.34
C ARG A 1000 -4.92 -63.58 -90.70
N VAL A 1001 -5.25 -63.78 -91.96
CA VAL A 1001 -6.27 -64.72 -92.44
C VAL A 1001 -7.56 -64.85 -91.56
N ARG A 1002 -8.79 -64.66 -92.10
CA ARG A 1002 -10.06 -64.41 -91.33
C ARG A 1002 -11.43 -64.77 -92.06
N LYS A 1003 -12.22 -65.74 -91.48
CA LYS A 1003 -13.31 -66.62 -92.05
C LYS A 1003 -14.84 -66.28 -91.93
N VAL A 1004 -15.55 -65.73 -92.91
CA VAL A 1004 -16.88 -65.08 -92.70
C VAL A 1004 -18.16 -65.96 -92.74
N GLN A 1005 -19.16 -65.65 -91.89
CA GLN A 1005 -20.60 -66.05 -91.96
C GLN A 1005 -21.52 -64.86 -91.62
N HIS A 1006 -22.60 -64.62 -92.38
CA HIS A 1006 -23.43 -63.39 -92.27
C HIS A 1006 -24.80 -63.57 -91.57
N PHE A 1007 -25.29 -62.51 -90.93
CA PHE A 1007 -26.59 -62.41 -90.24
C PHE A 1007 -27.22 -61.01 -90.42
N LYS A 1008 -28.56 -60.93 -90.47
CA LYS A 1008 -29.31 -59.65 -90.44
C LYS A 1008 -30.40 -59.71 -89.37
N LYS A 1009 -30.40 -58.76 -88.43
CA LYS A 1009 -31.24 -58.76 -87.20
C LYS A 1009 -31.38 -60.14 -86.52
N GLY A 1010 -30.27 -60.90 -86.45
CA GLY A 1010 -30.19 -62.19 -85.74
C GLY A 1010 -30.53 -63.45 -86.54
N VAL A 1011 -30.88 -63.35 -87.84
CA VAL A 1011 -31.13 -64.52 -88.70
C VAL A 1011 -29.96 -64.71 -89.69
N ALA A 1012 -29.44 -65.93 -89.78
CA ALA A 1012 -28.31 -66.28 -90.64
C ALA A 1012 -28.69 -66.32 -92.13
N PHE A 1013 -27.78 -65.85 -92.99
CA PHE A 1013 -27.93 -65.88 -94.45
C PHE A 1013 -26.58 -66.17 -95.14
N GLY A 1014 -26.62 -66.85 -96.28
CA GLY A 1014 -25.43 -67.23 -97.06
C GLY A 1014 -24.64 -68.40 -96.46
N LYS A 1015 -23.77 -69.00 -97.29
CA LYS A 1015 -22.82 -70.05 -96.87
C LYS A 1015 -21.49 -69.40 -96.44
N PRO A 1016 -20.76 -69.98 -95.47
CA PRO A 1016 -19.54 -69.38 -94.94
C PRO A 1016 -18.33 -69.53 -95.88
N VAL A 1017 -17.38 -68.61 -95.77
CA VAL A 1017 -16.23 -68.40 -96.69
C VAL A 1017 -14.90 -68.47 -95.92
N VAL A 1018 -13.82 -68.97 -96.54
CA VAL A 1018 -12.56 -69.34 -95.84
C VAL A 1018 -11.24 -68.87 -96.53
N THR A 1019 -10.36 -68.16 -95.78
CA THR A 1019 -8.90 -67.75 -95.88
C THR A 1019 -8.55 -66.25 -96.34
N GLU A 1020 -8.14 -65.25 -95.46
CA GLU A 1020 -7.74 -63.75 -95.67
C GLU A 1020 -7.80 -62.61 -94.50
N GLU A 1021 -6.68 -62.10 -93.81
CA GLU A 1021 -6.40 -60.91 -92.84
C GLU A 1021 -4.96 -60.87 -92.07
N VAL A 1022 -4.73 -60.52 -90.75
CA VAL A 1022 -3.48 -60.02 -89.96
C VAL A 1022 -2.61 -60.76 -88.79
N ILE A 1023 -1.25 -61.01 -88.76
CA ILE A 1023 -0.38 -61.39 -87.52
C ILE A 1023 1.03 -60.74 -87.27
N LYS A 1024 2.21 -61.42 -87.49
CA LYS A 1024 3.58 -61.09 -86.95
C LYS A 1024 3.75 -59.60 -87.18
N ALA A 1025 4.22 -58.89 -86.18
CA ALA A 1025 4.25 -57.45 -86.29
C ALA A 1025 5.44 -57.00 -87.13
N MET A 1026 5.16 -56.10 -88.06
CA MET A 1026 6.14 -55.10 -88.47
C MET A 1026 6.49 -54.23 -87.25
N VAL A 1027 7.78 -54.09 -86.96
CA VAL A 1027 8.32 -53.26 -85.88
C VAL A 1027 8.65 -51.89 -86.47
N PRO A 1028 8.17 -50.77 -85.90
CA PRO A 1028 8.47 -49.43 -86.41
C PRO A 1028 9.86 -48.92 -85.99
N THR A 1029 10.39 -47.95 -86.74
CA THR A 1029 11.56 -47.14 -86.36
C THR A 1029 11.16 -46.08 -85.32
N VAL A 1030 12.02 -45.81 -84.33
CA VAL A 1030 11.75 -44.87 -83.21
C VAL A 1030 12.83 -43.79 -83.12
N VAL A 1031 12.43 -42.54 -82.87
CA VAL A 1031 13.31 -41.39 -82.60
C VAL A 1031 13.09 -40.89 -81.17
N TYR A 1032 14.18 -40.67 -80.43
CA TYR A 1032 14.21 -40.24 -79.03
C TYR A 1032 14.80 -38.83 -78.89
N ARG A 1033 14.13 -37.94 -78.14
CA ARG A 1033 14.59 -36.57 -77.83
C ARG A 1033 14.79 -36.37 -76.32
N GLY A 1034 15.90 -35.77 -75.91
CA GLY A 1034 16.23 -35.56 -74.49
C GLY A 1034 15.29 -34.57 -73.78
N THR A 1035 14.97 -34.84 -72.51
CA THR A 1035 14.07 -33.98 -71.69
C THR A 1035 14.60 -33.62 -70.30
N LYS A 1036 15.85 -33.97 -69.98
CA LYS A 1036 16.47 -33.70 -68.67
C LYS A 1036 16.89 -32.22 -68.52
N PRO A 1037 16.47 -31.52 -67.45
CA PRO A 1037 16.77 -30.10 -67.27
C PRO A 1037 18.23 -29.83 -66.90
N ILE A 1038 18.75 -28.67 -67.33
CA ILE A 1038 20.16 -28.26 -67.15
C ILE A 1038 20.41 -27.57 -65.79
N ASP A 1039 19.38 -26.91 -65.27
CA ASP A 1039 19.31 -26.34 -63.93
C ASP A 1039 18.46 -27.23 -63.02
N SER A 1040 18.86 -27.37 -61.75
CA SER A 1040 18.27 -28.34 -60.83
C SER A 1040 18.31 -27.84 -59.39
N GLU A 1041 17.22 -28.01 -58.65
CA GLU A 1041 17.13 -27.60 -57.24
C GLU A 1041 16.98 -28.85 -56.39
N THR A 1042 17.87 -29.06 -55.41
CA THR A 1042 17.62 -30.11 -54.42
C THR A 1042 16.77 -29.52 -53.31
N VAL A 1043 15.50 -29.89 -53.33
CA VAL A 1043 14.60 -29.68 -52.21
C VAL A 1043 14.75 -30.88 -51.27
N THR A 1044 15.42 -30.68 -50.14
CA THR A 1044 15.37 -31.64 -49.03
C THR A 1044 14.21 -31.27 -48.13
N GLU A 1045 13.13 -32.04 -48.21
CA GLU A 1045 12.02 -32.02 -47.25
C GLU A 1045 12.29 -33.11 -46.20
N THR A 1046 12.48 -32.69 -44.95
CA THR A 1046 12.60 -33.60 -43.81
C THR A 1046 11.36 -33.42 -42.93
N ASP A 1047 10.62 -34.50 -42.71
CA ASP A 1047 9.53 -34.52 -41.74
C ASP A 1047 10.11 -34.73 -40.35
N GLU A 1048 9.98 -33.71 -39.49
CA GLU A 1048 10.38 -33.74 -38.08
C GLU A 1048 9.13 -33.86 -37.21
N ASP A 1049 9.12 -34.85 -36.31
CA ASP A 1049 8.09 -34.97 -35.28
C ASP A 1049 8.14 -33.72 -34.38
N ILE A 1050 7.02 -33.00 -34.27
CA ILE A 1050 6.82 -31.99 -33.25
C ILE A 1050 6.54 -32.75 -31.95
N PRO A 1051 7.44 -32.74 -30.95
CA PRO A 1051 7.29 -33.54 -29.75
C PRO A 1051 6.06 -33.08 -28.97
N VAL A 1052 5.27 -34.06 -28.50
CA VAL A 1052 4.02 -33.78 -27.78
C VAL A 1052 4.31 -33.02 -26.49
N THR A 1053 3.88 -31.76 -26.44
CA THR A 1053 3.87 -31.00 -25.19
C THR A 1053 2.77 -31.53 -24.26
N ILE A 1054 3.07 -31.56 -22.97
CA ILE A 1054 2.06 -31.83 -21.94
C ILE A 1054 1.35 -30.52 -21.62
N LYS A 1055 0.02 -30.54 -21.60
CA LYS A 1055 -0.82 -29.45 -21.09
C LYS A 1055 -1.58 -29.97 -19.87
N GLU A 1056 -1.46 -29.30 -18.73
CA GLU A 1056 -2.23 -29.66 -17.54
C GLU A 1056 -3.48 -28.78 -17.45
N GLU A 1057 -4.63 -29.39 -17.20
CA GLU A 1057 -5.92 -28.71 -17.05
C GLU A 1057 -6.62 -29.15 -15.76
N ALA A 1058 -7.30 -28.22 -15.09
CA ALA A 1058 -8.01 -28.47 -13.84
C ALA A 1058 -9.42 -29.01 -14.11
N ASP A 1059 -9.69 -30.26 -13.76
CA ASP A 1059 -11.03 -30.85 -13.81
C ASP A 1059 -11.69 -30.78 -12.43
N ALA A 1060 -12.57 -29.79 -12.23
CA ALA A 1060 -13.26 -29.56 -10.96
C ALA A 1060 -14.25 -30.67 -10.57
N THR A 1061 -14.47 -31.68 -11.42
CA THR A 1061 -15.34 -32.83 -11.10
C THR A 1061 -14.59 -33.99 -10.44
N MET A 1062 -13.28 -34.10 -10.71
CA MET A 1062 -12.36 -35.15 -10.25
C MET A 1062 -11.63 -34.75 -8.96
N TYR A 1063 -11.26 -35.72 -8.13
CA TYR A 1063 -10.60 -35.46 -6.85
C TYR A 1063 -9.10 -35.15 -6.96
N THR A 1064 -8.50 -34.45 -5.97
CA THR A 1064 -7.10 -33.98 -6.01
C THR A 1064 -6.02 -35.07 -6.05
N ASP A 1065 -6.38 -36.32 -5.76
CA ASP A 1065 -5.57 -37.54 -5.92
C ASP A 1065 -5.83 -38.29 -7.25
N GLU A 1066 -6.79 -37.81 -8.05
CA GLU A 1066 -7.21 -38.41 -9.32
C GLU A 1066 -6.66 -37.64 -10.52
N VAL A 1067 -6.16 -38.39 -11.51
CA VAL A 1067 -5.56 -37.85 -12.74
C VAL A 1067 -6.07 -38.64 -13.95
N ARG A 1068 -6.61 -37.95 -14.95
CA ARG A 1068 -7.00 -38.51 -16.25
C ARG A 1068 -6.08 -37.96 -17.33
N THR A 1069 -5.28 -38.84 -17.95
CA THR A 1069 -4.38 -38.46 -19.04
C THR A 1069 -4.98 -38.84 -20.38
N GLU A 1070 -5.28 -37.85 -21.21
CA GLU A 1070 -5.67 -38.03 -22.60
C GLU A 1070 -4.42 -37.88 -23.47
N GLN A 1071 -3.97 -39.00 -24.05
CA GLN A 1071 -2.69 -39.06 -24.75
C GLN A 1071 -2.71 -38.25 -26.05
N GLY A 1072 -1.79 -37.30 -26.14
CA GLY A 1072 -1.60 -36.47 -27.31
C GLY A 1072 -1.02 -37.23 -28.49
N GLN A 1073 -0.97 -36.57 -29.63
CA GLN A 1073 -0.39 -37.10 -30.86
C GLN A 1073 0.72 -36.18 -31.33
N VAL A 1074 1.87 -36.77 -31.69
CA VAL A 1074 2.96 -36.03 -32.32
C VAL A 1074 2.42 -35.22 -33.49
N GLY A 1075 2.83 -33.96 -33.52
CA GLY A 1075 2.68 -33.15 -34.72
C GLY A 1075 3.76 -33.54 -35.73
N LEU A 1076 3.60 -33.09 -36.95
CA LEU A 1076 4.58 -33.29 -38.01
C LEU A 1076 4.80 -31.94 -38.68
N LYS A 1077 6.02 -31.40 -38.57
CA LYS A 1077 6.45 -30.27 -39.39
C LYS A 1077 7.33 -30.78 -40.51
N ARG A 1078 7.19 -30.19 -41.68
CA ARG A 1078 8.08 -30.41 -42.82
C ARG A 1078 9.07 -29.26 -42.88
N VAL A 1079 10.33 -29.55 -42.62
CA VAL A 1079 11.43 -28.61 -42.82
C VAL A 1079 11.85 -28.73 -44.27
N ARG A 1080 11.52 -27.71 -45.07
CA ARG A 1080 11.80 -27.64 -46.50
C ARG A 1080 13.01 -26.75 -46.74
N LYS A 1081 14.15 -27.36 -47.06
CA LYS A 1081 15.40 -26.67 -47.38
C LYS A 1081 15.67 -26.76 -48.88
N VAL A 1082 15.85 -25.62 -49.53
CA VAL A 1082 16.08 -25.50 -50.98
C VAL A 1082 17.52 -25.04 -51.23
N GLN A 1083 18.25 -25.80 -52.05
CA GLN A 1083 19.59 -25.45 -52.52
C GLN A 1083 19.61 -25.57 -54.06
N HIS A 1084 20.06 -24.52 -54.73
CA HIS A 1084 20.12 -24.46 -56.20
C HIS A 1084 21.45 -25.02 -56.72
N PHE A 1085 21.40 -25.79 -57.82
CA PHE A 1085 22.55 -26.40 -58.49
C PHE A 1085 22.50 -26.15 -60.00
N LYS A 1086 23.64 -25.86 -60.61
CA LYS A 1086 23.80 -25.76 -62.07
C LYS A 1086 24.82 -26.80 -62.53
N LYS A 1087 24.40 -27.73 -63.40
CA LYS A 1087 25.18 -28.92 -63.79
C LYS A 1087 25.86 -29.62 -62.59
N SER A 1088 25.08 -29.89 -61.55
CA SER A 1088 25.49 -30.58 -60.31
C SER A 1088 26.51 -29.85 -59.41
N VAL A 1089 26.73 -28.54 -59.60
CA VAL A 1089 27.50 -27.70 -58.65
C VAL A 1089 26.56 -26.75 -57.92
N ALA A 1090 26.63 -26.72 -56.58
CA ALA A 1090 25.79 -25.87 -55.73
C ALA A 1090 26.18 -24.38 -55.80
N PHE A 1091 25.19 -23.49 -55.73
CA PHE A 1091 25.41 -22.05 -55.64
C PHE A 1091 24.28 -21.35 -54.84
N GLY A 1092 24.63 -20.27 -54.15
CA GLY A 1092 23.74 -19.51 -53.25
C GLY A 1092 23.66 -20.09 -51.83
N GLU A 1093 23.29 -19.24 -50.86
CA GLU A 1093 22.91 -19.67 -49.51
C GLU A 1093 21.56 -20.43 -49.57
N PRO A 1094 21.41 -21.58 -48.86
CA PRO A 1094 20.19 -22.37 -48.91
C PRO A 1094 19.05 -21.74 -48.10
N VAL A 1095 17.89 -21.57 -48.73
CA VAL A 1095 16.69 -21.05 -48.07
C VAL A 1095 15.99 -22.19 -47.32
N VAL A 1096 15.60 -21.93 -46.06
CA VAL A 1096 14.85 -22.88 -45.22
C VAL A 1096 13.48 -22.29 -44.90
N THR A 1097 12.44 -23.09 -45.08
CA THR A 1097 11.05 -22.77 -44.72
C THR A 1097 10.44 -23.96 -43.97
N GLU A 1098 9.76 -23.72 -42.85
CA GLU A 1098 9.07 -24.77 -42.09
C GLU A 1098 7.55 -24.68 -42.30
N GLU A 1099 6.91 -25.82 -42.53
CA GLU A 1099 5.45 -25.92 -42.66
C GLU A 1099 4.90 -26.96 -41.67
N VAL A 1100 3.89 -26.59 -40.88
CA VAL A 1100 3.24 -27.51 -39.93
C VAL A 1100 2.14 -28.30 -40.64
N ILE A 1101 2.52 -29.45 -41.20
CA ILE A 1101 1.61 -30.33 -41.96
C ILE A 1101 0.57 -31.01 -41.05
N LYS A 1102 0.97 -31.35 -39.82
CA LYS A 1102 0.05 -31.80 -38.77
C LYS A 1102 0.39 -31.05 -37.48
N ALA A 1103 -0.52 -30.20 -37.00
CA ALA A 1103 -0.36 -29.61 -35.68
C ALA A 1103 -0.31 -30.71 -34.61
N MET A 1104 0.59 -30.58 -33.62
CA MET A 1104 0.60 -31.50 -32.49
C MET A 1104 -0.71 -31.39 -31.70
N VAL A 1105 -1.20 -32.53 -31.20
CA VAL A 1105 -2.25 -32.55 -30.18
C VAL A 1105 -1.52 -32.75 -28.85
N PRO A 1106 -1.55 -31.80 -27.89
CA PRO A 1106 -0.86 -31.96 -26.63
C PRO A 1106 -1.43 -33.13 -25.83
N THR A 1107 -0.61 -33.78 -25.00
CA THR A 1107 -1.11 -34.72 -23.99
C THR A 1107 -1.78 -33.90 -22.91
N VAL A 1108 -3.09 -34.01 -22.76
CA VAL A 1108 -3.83 -33.28 -21.74
C VAL A 1108 -3.92 -34.11 -20.47
N ILE A 1109 -3.32 -33.61 -19.40
CA ILE A 1109 -3.39 -34.20 -18.07
C ILE A 1109 -4.45 -33.42 -17.29
N TYR A 1110 -5.64 -34.00 -17.20
CA TYR A 1110 -6.69 -33.53 -16.32
C TYR A 1110 -6.36 -33.92 -14.88
N ARG A 1111 -5.98 -32.93 -14.07
CA ARG A 1111 -5.80 -33.09 -12.62
C ARG A 1111 -7.09 -32.66 -11.92
N GLY A 1112 -7.58 -33.50 -11.02
CA GLY A 1112 -8.71 -33.11 -10.19
C GLY A 1112 -8.36 -31.95 -9.25
N THR A 1113 -9.30 -31.01 -9.07
CA THR A 1113 -9.15 -29.89 -8.11
C THR A 1113 -10.17 -29.95 -6.97
N LYS A 1114 -11.00 -30.99 -6.92
CA LYS A 1114 -11.97 -31.25 -5.86
C LYS A 1114 -11.26 -31.93 -4.68
N LEU A 1115 -11.18 -31.27 -3.54
CA LEU A 1115 -10.49 -31.83 -2.37
C LEU A 1115 -11.19 -33.10 -1.85
N LYS A 1116 -10.42 -34.04 -1.28
CA LYS A 1116 -10.92 -35.07 -0.36
C LYS A 1116 -10.61 -34.61 1.07
N ASP A 1117 -11.63 -34.27 1.83
CA ASP A 1117 -11.46 -33.57 3.11
C ASP A 1117 -10.90 -34.48 4.22
N GLN A 1118 -9.78 -34.03 4.82
CA GLN A 1118 -9.38 -34.33 6.19
C GLN A 1118 -8.93 -32.99 6.81
N SER A 1119 -9.51 -32.46 7.88
CA SER A 1119 -10.57 -33.00 8.76
C SER A 1119 -11.60 -31.93 9.14
N GLU A 1120 -12.83 -32.37 9.39
CA GLU A 1120 -13.98 -31.53 9.78
C GLU A 1120 -14.56 -32.01 11.12
N ILE A 1121 -14.87 -31.06 12.01
CA ILE A 1121 -15.61 -31.28 13.26
C ILE A 1121 -16.95 -30.53 13.15
N ILE A 1122 -18.04 -31.09 13.68
CA ILE A 1122 -19.35 -30.44 13.73
C ILE A 1122 -19.89 -30.44 15.16
N GLU A 1123 -20.07 -29.25 15.72
CA GLU A 1123 -20.62 -29.04 17.07
C GLU A 1123 -22.07 -28.52 17.02
N ASN A 1124 -22.81 -28.68 18.13
CA ASN A 1124 -24.18 -28.19 18.26
C ASN A 1124 -24.19 -26.83 18.97
N MET A 1125 -24.81 -25.81 18.35
CA MET A 1125 -25.04 -24.51 18.99
C MET A 1125 -26.35 -24.51 19.78
N PRO A 1126 -26.37 -24.09 21.05
CA PRO A 1126 -27.61 -23.92 21.79
C PRO A 1126 -28.48 -22.82 21.17
N PHE A 1127 -29.81 -22.92 21.36
CA PHE A 1127 -30.74 -21.86 20.96
C PHE A 1127 -31.07 -20.93 22.13
N THR A 1128 -31.35 -19.67 21.81
CA THR A 1128 -31.85 -18.67 22.77
C THR A 1128 -33.37 -18.78 22.91
N VAL A 1129 -33.89 -18.29 24.04
CA VAL A 1129 -35.32 -18.29 24.37
C VAL A 1129 -35.83 -16.85 24.39
N GLU A 1130 -36.70 -16.50 23.45
CA GLU A 1130 -37.34 -15.20 23.35
C GLU A 1130 -38.70 -15.26 24.06
N THR A 1131 -38.89 -14.36 25.02
CA THR A 1131 -40.06 -14.40 25.92
C THR A 1131 -40.95 -13.20 25.65
N ILE A 1132 -42.21 -13.48 25.33
CA ILE A 1132 -43.22 -12.51 24.89
C ILE A 1132 -44.30 -12.42 25.98
N GLU A 1133 -44.65 -11.21 26.40
CA GLU A 1133 -45.66 -11.00 27.45
C GLU A 1133 -47.08 -11.04 26.90
N ASP A 1134 -47.91 -11.94 27.42
CA ASP A 1134 -49.31 -12.11 27.04
C ASP A 1134 -50.25 -11.72 28.20
N ASN A 1135 -50.93 -10.60 28.04
CA ASN A 1135 -51.86 -10.05 29.04
C ASN A 1135 -53.23 -10.76 29.09
N THR A 1136 -53.45 -11.77 28.25
CA THR A 1136 -54.65 -12.64 28.29
C THR A 1136 -54.43 -13.88 29.16
N LEU A 1137 -53.18 -14.35 29.25
CA LEU A 1137 -52.73 -15.51 30.03
C LEU A 1137 -52.33 -15.10 31.46
N THR A 1138 -52.60 -15.96 32.44
CA THR A 1138 -52.35 -15.70 33.87
C THR A 1138 -50.89 -15.82 34.27
N ILE A 1139 -50.42 -14.97 35.19
CA ILE A 1139 -49.03 -15.03 35.71
C ILE A 1139 -48.69 -16.44 36.22
N GLY A 1140 -47.54 -16.94 35.78
CA GLY A 1140 -47.08 -18.33 36.00
C GLY A 1140 -47.39 -19.29 34.84
N THR A 1141 -48.21 -18.89 33.86
CA THR A 1141 -48.48 -19.71 32.66
C THR A 1141 -47.41 -19.48 31.59
N ARG A 1142 -46.75 -20.54 31.11
CA ARG A 1142 -45.80 -20.50 29.97
C ARG A 1142 -46.38 -21.34 28.82
N ILE A 1143 -46.56 -20.75 27.64
CA ILE A 1143 -47.01 -21.44 26.43
C ILE A 1143 -45.93 -21.28 25.35
N VAL A 1144 -45.40 -22.40 24.85
CA VAL A 1144 -44.42 -22.41 23.76
C VAL A 1144 -45.13 -22.24 22.43
N GLU A 1145 -44.83 -21.17 21.71
CA GLU A 1145 -45.37 -20.91 20.37
C GLU A 1145 -44.52 -21.56 19.28
N GLN A 1146 -43.21 -21.44 19.45
CA GLN A 1146 -42.20 -21.94 18.52
C GLN A 1146 -41.17 -22.67 19.35
N VAL A 1147 -41.19 -24.01 19.32
CA VAL A 1147 -40.20 -24.84 20.04
C VAL A 1147 -38.82 -24.62 19.45
N GLY A 1148 -37.84 -24.34 20.30
CA GLY A 1148 -36.48 -24.07 19.84
C GLY A 1148 -35.79 -25.30 19.27
N LYS A 1149 -34.78 -25.09 18.42
CA LYS A 1149 -33.96 -26.16 17.84
C LYS A 1149 -32.50 -25.76 17.84
N VAL A 1150 -31.64 -26.65 18.32
CA VAL A 1150 -30.19 -26.43 18.36
C VAL A 1150 -29.64 -26.26 16.95
N GLY A 1151 -28.78 -25.28 16.78
CA GLY A 1151 -28.04 -25.03 15.55
C GLY A 1151 -26.85 -25.99 15.43
N LYS A 1152 -26.09 -25.87 14.34
CA LYS A 1152 -24.86 -26.60 14.11
C LYS A 1152 -23.79 -25.72 13.49
N LYS A 1153 -22.56 -25.92 13.96
CA LYS A 1153 -21.35 -25.19 13.60
C LYS A 1153 -20.32 -26.19 13.09
N ARG A 1154 -19.75 -25.91 11.93
CA ARG A 1154 -18.62 -26.63 11.34
C ARG A 1154 -17.34 -25.93 11.78
N THR A 1155 -16.35 -26.72 12.15
CA THR A 1155 -14.99 -26.26 12.40
C THR A 1155 -14.04 -27.10 11.54
N TYR A 1156 -13.27 -26.44 10.68
CA TYR A 1156 -12.50 -27.08 9.61
C TYR A 1156 -11.28 -26.23 9.24
N ILE A 1157 -10.16 -26.87 8.90
CA ILE A 1157 -8.88 -26.17 8.70
C ILE A 1157 -8.72 -25.79 7.22
N VAL A 1158 -8.37 -24.52 6.98
CA VAL A 1158 -8.01 -24.00 5.65
C VAL A 1158 -6.64 -23.34 5.76
N ASN A 1159 -5.68 -23.81 4.95
CA ASN A 1159 -4.28 -23.34 4.94
C ASN A 1159 -3.58 -23.39 6.32
N GLY A 1160 -3.93 -24.38 7.16
CA GLY A 1160 -3.36 -24.55 8.50
C GLY A 1160 -3.99 -23.68 9.59
N VAL A 1161 -4.95 -22.81 9.25
CA VAL A 1161 -5.75 -22.04 10.21
C VAL A 1161 -7.13 -22.68 10.35
N GLU A 1162 -7.56 -22.91 11.58
CA GLU A 1162 -8.89 -23.42 11.91
C GLU A 1162 -9.96 -22.35 11.64
N LYS A 1163 -10.95 -22.69 10.82
CA LYS A 1163 -12.08 -21.81 10.46
C LYS A 1163 -13.40 -22.39 10.95
N GLU A 1164 -14.32 -21.48 11.27
CA GLU A 1164 -15.60 -21.81 11.89
C GLU A 1164 -16.77 -21.23 11.08
N GLU A 1165 -17.76 -22.06 10.79
CA GLU A 1165 -18.91 -21.72 9.92
C GLU A 1165 -20.22 -22.27 10.52
N VAL A 1166 -21.24 -21.42 10.68
CA VAL A 1166 -22.54 -21.85 11.23
C VAL A 1166 -23.42 -22.46 10.13
N ILE A 1167 -23.30 -23.76 9.92
CA ILE A 1167 -24.05 -24.54 8.92
C ILE A 1167 -25.58 -24.41 9.10
N ILE A 1168 -26.04 -24.41 10.36
CA ILE A 1168 -27.46 -24.33 10.72
C ILE A 1168 -27.59 -23.35 11.88
N GLN A 1169 -28.19 -22.19 11.63
CA GLN A 1169 -28.50 -21.23 12.69
C GLN A 1169 -29.48 -21.85 13.71
N PRO A 1170 -29.28 -21.67 15.02
CA PRO A 1170 -30.22 -22.15 16.03
C PRO A 1170 -31.58 -21.45 15.88
N VAL A 1171 -32.66 -22.23 15.95
CA VAL A 1171 -34.03 -21.70 15.91
C VAL A 1171 -34.41 -21.28 17.33
N ILE A 1172 -34.60 -19.97 17.52
CA ILE A 1172 -35.02 -19.35 18.78
C ILE A 1172 -36.34 -19.98 19.27
N GLU A 1173 -36.41 -20.33 20.56
CA GLU A 1173 -37.68 -20.73 21.19
C GLU A 1173 -38.48 -19.48 21.52
N LYS A 1174 -39.66 -19.30 20.91
CA LYS A 1174 -40.59 -18.22 21.30
C LYS A 1174 -41.62 -18.77 22.29
N VAL A 1175 -41.73 -18.10 23.44
CA VAL A 1175 -42.69 -18.43 24.51
C VAL A 1175 -43.51 -17.23 24.93
N ARG A 1176 -44.83 -17.40 24.95
CA ARG A 1176 -45.72 -16.47 25.64
C ARG A 1176 -45.78 -16.80 27.13
N ILE A 1177 -45.48 -15.81 27.97
CA ILE A 1177 -45.68 -15.87 29.41
C ILE A 1177 -46.88 -15.01 29.80
N GLY A 1178 -47.71 -15.51 30.70
CA GLY A 1178 -48.85 -14.76 31.18
C GLY A 1178 -48.44 -13.57 32.04
N THR A 1179 -48.96 -12.38 31.72
CA THR A 1179 -48.79 -11.16 32.54
C THR A 1179 -50.11 -10.66 33.15
N LYS A 1180 -51.22 -11.34 32.89
CA LYS A 1180 -52.50 -11.10 33.54
C LYS A 1180 -52.40 -11.44 35.02
N LYS A 1181 -52.29 -10.41 35.87
CA LYS A 1181 -52.32 -10.55 37.33
C LYS A 1181 -53.62 -11.25 37.74
N VAL A 1182 -53.49 -12.45 38.31
CA VAL A 1182 -54.59 -13.08 39.05
C VAL A 1182 -54.81 -12.25 40.30
N VAL A 1183 -55.98 -11.61 40.41
CA VAL A 1183 -56.39 -10.94 41.64
C VAL A 1183 -56.90 -12.01 42.61
N SER A 1184 -55.97 -12.77 43.19
CA SER A 1184 -56.22 -13.50 44.43
C SER A 1184 -56.17 -12.50 45.57
N MET A 1185 -57.27 -12.37 46.31
CA MET A 1185 -57.26 -11.66 47.61
C MET A 1185 -56.27 -12.35 48.56
N GLU A 1186 -55.76 -11.59 49.54
CA GLU A 1186 -54.73 -12.03 50.48
C GLU A 1186 -55.14 -13.34 51.19
N SER A 1187 -54.26 -14.28 51.55
CA SER A 1187 -52.91 -14.15 52.14
C SER A 1187 -52.20 -15.55 52.05
N ILE A 1188 -50.97 -15.82 52.50
CA ILE A 1188 -50.45 -15.83 53.89
C ILE A 1188 -48.91 -15.85 53.83
N ALA A 1189 -48.26 -15.12 54.74
CA ALA A 1189 -46.82 -15.24 54.98
C ALA A 1189 -46.49 -16.30 56.04
N SER A 1190 -45.28 -16.87 55.97
CA SER A 1190 -44.56 -17.56 57.06
C SER A 1190 -45.32 -18.57 57.96
N VAL A 1191 -45.02 -19.86 57.76
CA VAL A 1191 -45.06 -20.94 58.77
C VAL A 1191 -46.34 -21.08 59.62
N VAL A 1192 -47.25 -21.92 59.13
CA VAL A 1192 -48.17 -22.80 59.88
C VAL A 1192 -48.64 -22.33 61.27
N LEU A 1193 -49.82 -21.67 61.24
CA LEU A 1193 -50.87 -21.65 62.27
C LEU A 1193 -50.69 -20.80 63.55
N SER A 1194 -51.84 -20.24 63.95
CA SER A 1194 -52.12 -19.40 65.12
C SER A 1194 -51.56 -17.96 65.08
N ASP A 1195 -52.29 -16.93 65.54
CA ASP A 1195 -53.45 -17.00 66.43
C ASP A 1195 -54.55 -15.92 66.19
N LYS A 1196 -55.81 -16.38 66.29
CA LYS A 1196 -57.08 -15.67 66.63
C LYS A 1196 -57.81 -14.66 65.70
N LYS A 1197 -59.14 -14.92 65.65
CA LYS A 1197 -60.32 -14.03 65.44
C LYS A 1197 -60.68 -13.62 63.98
N GLU A 1198 -61.97 -13.65 63.55
CA GLU A 1198 -63.20 -14.25 64.13
C GLU A 1198 -64.38 -14.36 63.12
N ILE A 1199 -65.42 -15.11 63.51
CA ILE A 1199 -66.84 -15.08 63.06
C ILE A 1199 -67.26 -15.78 61.73
N TYR A 1200 -68.27 -16.65 61.93
CA TYR A 1200 -68.98 -17.57 61.03
C TYR A 1200 -70.19 -16.95 60.27
N LEU A 1201 -70.70 -17.70 59.27
CA LEU A 1201 -72.14 -18.03 58.99
C LEU A 1201 -72.89 -17.45 57.76
N ASN A 1202 -73.69 -18.33 57.12
CA ASN A 1202 -74.94 -18.19 56.30
C ASN A 1202 -75.56 -16.78 56.02
N LYS A 1203 -76.30 -16.49 54.91
CA LYS A 1203 -77.04 -17.34 53.92
C LYS A 1203 -77.56 -16.57 52.67
N LYS A 1204 -77.80 -17.30 51.56
CA LYS A 1204 -78.88 -17.15 50.54
C LYS A 1204 -78.89 -16.01 49.47
N ILE A 1205 -79.34 -16.41 48.26
CA ILE A 1205 -80.21 -15.71 47.26
C ILE A 1205 -79.58 -14.64 46.31
N ILE A 1206 -80.02 -14.44 45.04
CA ILE A 1206 -80.53 -15.30 43.92
C ILE A 1206 -80.67 -14.46 42.61
N LYS A 1207 -80.62 -15.08 41.40
CA LYS A 1207 -81.12 -14.57 40.08
C LYS A 1207 -80.43 -13.33 39.43
N ASN A 1208 -80.52 -13.02 38.12
CA ASN A 1208 -80.79 -13.75 36.84
C ASN A 1208 -80.52 -12.82 35.61
N VAL A 1209 -80.48 -13.35 34.37
CA VAL A 1209 -80.96 -12.70 33.08
C VAL A 1209 -80.17 -11.48 32.55
N GLU A 1210 -80.00 -11.13 31.26
CA GLU A 1210 -80.07 -11.69 29.86
C GLU A 1210 -78.95 -10.90 29.08
N GLN A 1211 -78.29 -11.30 27.99
CA GLN A 1211 -78.60 -11.96 26.71
C GLN A 1211 -79.24 -11.05 25.61
N GLU A 1212 -78.52 -10.97 24.46
CA GLU A 1212 -78.99 -10.67 23.08
C GLU A 1212 -79.43 -9.27 22.58
N VAL A 1213 -79.19 -9.04 21.26
CA VAL A 1213 -80.06 -8.35 20.27
C VAL A 1213 -80.26 -6.80 20.41
N SER A 1214 -80.47 -5.98 19.36
CA SER A 1214 -80.24 -6.07 17.89
C SER A 1214 -80.61 -4.73 17.20
N LYS A 1215 -80.03 -4.45 16.02
CA LYS A 1215 -80.56 -3.67 14.87
C LYS A 1215 -80.94 -2.17 14.95
N ASP A 1216 -80.68 -1.55 13.79
CA ASP A 1216 -81.44 -0.50 13.06
C ASP A 1216 -81.97 0.77 13.75
N LYS A 1217 -81.40 1.89 13.28
CA LYS A 1217 -82.09 3.09 12.72
C LYS A 1217 -83.31 3.67 13.44
N LEU A 1218 -83.19 4.94 13.82
CA LEU A 1218 -84.24 5.95 13.52
C LEU A 1218 -83.64 7.36 13.34
N LEU A 1219 -84.09 8.04 12.29
CA LEU A 1219 -83.86 9.45 11.94
C LEU A 1219 -85.19 10.22 12.13
N PRO A 1220 -85.25 11.56 11.93
CA PRO A 1220 -84.35 12.65 12.33
C PRO A 1220 -85.14 13.82 12.99
N LYS A 1221 -84.49 14.96 13.29
CA LYS A 1221 -85.03 16.35 13.19
C LYS A 1221 -83.92 17.38 13.51
N THR A 1222 -83.60 18.33 12.62
CA THR A 1222 -84.05 19.76 12.57
C THR A 1222 -83.81 20.56 13.86
N ASN A 1223 -83.32 21.81 13.86
CA ASN A 1223 -83.09 22.78 12.77
C ASN A 1223 -82.20 23.96 13.25
N THR A 1224 -81.65 24.78 12.31
CA THR A 1224 -81.37 26.25 12.42
C THR A 1224 -80.46 26.81 13.56
N GLU A 1225 -79.60 27.81 13.40
CA GLU A 1225 -79.11 28.59 12.23
C GLU A 1225 -77.86 29.45 12.60
N ASN A 1226 -77.15 29.95 11.58
CA ASN A 1226 -76.34 31.20 11.53
C ASN A 1226 -75.06 31.40 12.42
N ILE A 1227 -73.91 31.59 11.73
CA ILE A 1227 -73.04 32.81 11.66
C ILE A 1227 -72.66 33.48 13.01
N PRO A 1228 -71.36 33.72 13.35
CA PRO A 1228 -70.31 34.37 12.51
C PRO A 1228 -69.03 33.52 12.25
N ILE A 1229 -68.17 33.75 11.24
CA ILE A 1229 -67.29 34.91 10.91
C ILE A 1229 -66.19 35.09 12.00
N GLU A 1230 -64.94 34.67 11.81
CA GLU A 1230 -63.85 35.16 10.92
C GLU A 1230 -62.96 36.25 11.58
N ILE A 1231 -61.63 36.09 11.43
CA ILE A 1231 -60.49 37.06 11.54
C ILE A 1231 -60.57 38.25 12.53
N GLY A 1232 -59.54 38.39 13.38
CA GLY A 1232 -59.10 39.68 13.95
C GLY A 1232 -58.28 39.52 15.24
N TRP A 1233 -56.94 39.56 15.26
CA TRP A 1233 -55.97 40.66 15.02
C TRP A 1233 -55.82 41.71 16.14
N LEU A 1234 -54.58 41.80 16.65
CA LEU A 1234 -53.87 42.96 17.23
C LEU A 1234 -54.48 43.77 18.40
N SER A 1235 -53.90 43.57 19.59
CA SER A 1235 -53.48 44.63 20.54
C SER A 1235 -52.64 44.00 21.66
N LEU A 1236 -51.48 44.49 22.09
CA LEU A 1236 -50.57 45.58 21.66
C LEU A 1236 -49.12 45.03 21.75
N PHE A 1237 -48.17 45.43 20.89
CA PHE A 1237 -47.18 46.50 21.15
C PHE A 1237 -46.66 46.54 22.60
N THR A 1238 -45.36 46.48 22.90
CA THR A 1238 -44.14 46.67 22.08
C THR A 1238 -43.15 45.50 22.22
N SER A 1239 -42.39 45.00 21.22
CA SER A 1239 -41.71 45.63 20.06
C SER A 1239 -40.46 46.44 20.45
N TRP A 1240 -39.36 46.54 19.67
CA TRP A 1240 -38.90 45.87 18.44
C TRP A 1240 -37.36 46.12 18.33
N LEU A 1241 -36.51 45.23 17.79
CA LEU A 1241 -36.25 44.87 16.38
C LEU A 1241 -35.38 45.90 15.60
N LEU A 1242 -34.63 45.38 14.61
CA LEU A 1242 -33.93 46.04 13.50
C LEU A 1242 -32.55 46.69 13.73
N TYR A 1243 -31.55 46.09 13.06
CA TYR A 1243 -30.75 46.72 11.99
C TYR A 1243 -29.62 47.72 12.36
N ILE A 1244 -28.38 47.21 12.18
CA ILE A 1244 -27.22 47.92 11.58
C ILE A 1244 -26.37 48.93 12.41
N ILE A 1245 -25.04 48.78 12.26
CA ILE A 1245 -23.93 49.74 12.47
C ILE A 1245 -23.63 50.29 13.90
N ARG A 1246 -22.60 49.69 14.53
CA ARG A 1246 -21.30 50.27 14.99
C ARG A 1246 -21.18 51.81 15.16
N VAL A 1247 -20.42 52.22 16.21
CA VAL A 1247 -19.61 53.47 16.39
C VAL A 1247 -20.15 54.57 17.35
N LYS A 1248 -19.39 54.80 18.45
CA LYS A 1248 -19.25 56.05 19.29
C LYS A 1248 -20.41 56.48 20.21
N LYS A 1249 -20.19 57.21 21.32
CA LYS A 1249 -19.02 57.42 22.24
C LYS A 1249 -19.47 58.29 23.45
N GLU A 1250 -18.76 58.19 24.58
CA GLU A 1250 -18.80 59.12 25.74
C GLU A 1250 -20.14 59.22 26.48
N ASP A 1251 -20.18 59.57 27.77
CA ASP A 1251 -19.06 59.90 28.70
C ASP A 1251 -18.45 58.66 29.40
#